data_AF-M7B0T7-F1
#
_entry.id   AF-M7B0T7-F1
#
_cell.length_a   1.000
_cell.length_b   1.000
_cell.length_c   1.000
_cell.angle_alpha   90.00
_cell.angle_beta   90.00
_cell.angle_gamma   90.00
#
_symmetry.space_group_name_H-M   'P 1'
#
loop_
_entity.id
_entity.type
_entity.pdbx_description
1 polymer ?
#
loop_
_entity_poly.entity_id
_entity_poly.type
_entity_poly.pdbx_seq_one_letter_code
_entity_poly.pdbx_strand_id
1 'polypeptide(L)'
;QVPHFKVAPEEFLKFQFQRFTTLNLHPSNTDISVAVAGILNFFNCTTACLICAKAECLLNLEKLLRQFLISKDTLSVRMLDDSGDPTPLLKEIRDDKTSTIIVHANASMSHIILQKAAELGMASAYYTYIFTNLEFSLQQLDSFLDDRVNILGFSTFNQLHAFFQEFVQSLNQSWQENCDHAPFTGPALSSALLFDAVYAVVTAVQELNRSQEIGVKPLSCGSAQIWQHGTSLMNYLRMVELEGLTGHIEFNSKGQRSNYALKILQYTRNGFRQIGRWHVSEGLTMDNRIFSSNISDNLFNTTLIVTTILENPYLMLKGNHQALEGNDRYEGFCVDMLKELAEILHFNYKIRLVGDGVYGVPEVNGTWTGMVGELIARKADLAVAVMTLGMSILYRVHMKADLAVAGLTITAEREKVIDFSKPFMTLGISILYRVHMGLPKLALPMSNSSIQQPSVDFAQEYMWPFGPCDWQKSFSRDSILLSNIRREETPPLWSHNKAQLTPYEWYSPHPCSQGRCNLLVNQYSLGNSLWFPVGGFMQQGSTIAPRALSTRCVSGVWWAFTLIIISSYTANLAAFLTVQRMDVPIESVDDLADQTAIEYGTIHGGSSMTFFQNSRYQTYQRMWNYMYSKQPSVFVKSTEEGIARVLNSNYAFLLESTMNEYYRQRNCNLTQVGGLLDTKGYGIGMPVGSIFRDEFDLAILQLQENNRLEILKRKWWEGGKCPKEEDHRAKGLGMENIGGIFVVLICGLIVAIFMAMLEFLWSLRHSEQTEVSVCQEMVTELRSIILCKDSLHPRRRRGGMIRTRPIIAEERRPCSTTTLSNGKLCGGEFQEGNMDQPSGRSFMQVLCEKYSPENFPYRRGPGMGVHVPATPQGSPMKDRLNLPSVLVLNSCGITCAGEENEIAAFCAHVSELDLSDNKLDNWHEVSKIVSNVPHLEFLNLSSNPLNLSVLERTCAGSFAGVRKLVLNNSKASWETVHTILQELPDLEELFLCLNDYETVSCSPVCCQSLKLLHITDNNLQDWTEIRKLGIMFPSLDTLVLANNHLTTIEESNDSLARLFPNLRSISLHRSAFKQSRKALHKCSPSRLPSIIKLNGSVITDGEREDSERFFIRYYLDFPPEEVPFRYHELVTKYGKLEPLAVVDLRPRSSAKVEVHFKDKVEEISIRLDQTVAELKKQLKTVVHLSTSNMLLYYFDHEVPFGPEEMKYNSRALHSYGIQDGDKFFVEPKSK
;
A
#
# COMPACT_ATOMS: atom_id res chain seq x y z
N GLN A 1 49.31 -53.30 -10.49
CA GLN A 1 49.37 -51.97 -11.14
C GLN A 1 48.93 -52.16 -12.57
N VAL A 2 47.67 -51.87 -12.85
CA VAL A 2 47.05 -51.99 -14.18
C VAL A 2 46.15 -50.76 -14.30
N PRO A 3 46.28 -49.92 -15.35
CA PRO A 3 45.33 -48.84 -15.60
C PRO A 3 43.91 -49.40 -15.78
N HIS A 4 42.91 -48.68 -15.27
CA HIS A 4 41.51 -49.08 -15.35
C HIS A 4 40.67 -47.90 -15.85
N PHE A 5 39.77 -48.19 -16.78
CA PHE A 5 38.98 -47.22 -17.53
C PHE A 5 37.50 -47.60 -17.42
N LYS A 6 36.66 -46.65 -17.02
CA LYS A 6 35.23 -46.84 -16.77
C LYS A 6 34.42 -45.88 -17.65
N VAL A 7 33.25 -46.35 -18.09
CA VAL A 7 32.28 -45.62 -18.92
C VAL A 7 30.88 -45.57 -18.30
N ALA A 8 30.73 -46.12 -17.10
CA ALA A 8 29.49 -46.16 -16.34
C ALA A 8 29.47 -45.08 -15.23
N PRO A 9 28.28 -44.73 -14.68
CA PRO A 9 28.13 -43.73 -13.62
C PRO A 9 29.04 -43.96 -12.40
N GLU A 10 29.29 -42.89 -11.65
CA GLU A 10 30.09 -42.94 -10.42
C GLU A 10 29.37 -43.74 -9.33
N GLU A 11 30.07 -44.70 -8.71
CA GLU A 11 29.54 -45.57 -7.66
C GLU A 11 30.21 -45.20 -6.34
N PHE A 12 29.43 -45.05 -5.26
CA PHE A 12 29.93 -44.54 -3.98
C PHE A 12 30.81 -45.53 -3.19
N LEU A 13 30.94 -46.78 -3.66
CA LEU A 13 31.79 -47.82 -3.09
C LEU A 13 33.29 -47.55 -3.34
N LYS A 14 33.87 -46.68 -2.50
CA LYS A 14 35.31 -46.42 -2.44
C LYS A 14 36.10 -47.65 -1.98
N PHE A 15 36.53 -48.48 -2.93
CA PHE A 15 37.55 -49.51 -2.68
C PHE A 15 38.88 -48.86 -2.27
N GLN A 16 39.15 -48.79 -0.95
CA GLN A 16 40.33 -48.14 -0.35
C GLN A 16 41.70 -48.71 -0.76
N PHE A 17 41.74 -49.74 -1.63
CA PHE A 17 42.94 -50.52 -1.94
C PHE A 17 43.41 -50.42 -3.42
N GLN A 18 42.85 -49.51 -4.23
CA GLN A 18 43.39 -49.24 -5.57
C GLN A 18 44.58 -48.26 -5.53
N ARG A 19 45.75 -48.68 -6.03
CA ARG A 19 47.00 -47.88 -6.06
C ARG A 19 47.12 -46.93 -7.26
N PHE A 20 46.22 -47.06 -8.24
CA PHE A 20 45.95 -46.05 -9.27
C PHE A 20 44.48 -45.65 -9.12
N THR A 21 44.12 -44.41 -9.44
CA THR A 21 42.70 -44.07 -9.59
C THR A 21 42.16 -44.65 -10.90
N THR A 22 40.90 -45.07 -10.91
CA THR A 22 40.19 -45.40 -12.16
C THR A 22 39.95 -44.13 -12.97
N LEU A 23 40.14 -44.18 -14.28
CA LEU A 23 39.72 -43.11 -15.19
C LEU A 23 38.24 -43.31 -15.53
N ASN A 24 37.42 -42.26 -15.45
CA ASN A 24 35.99 -42.32 -15.81
C ASN A 24 35.62 -41.24 -16.83
N LEU A 25 35.09 -41.66 -17.98
CA LEU A 25 34.60 -40.79 -19.04
C LEU A 25 33.18 -40.25 -18.79
N HIS A 26 32.42 -40.89 -17.91
CA HIS A 26 31.07 -40.46 -17.57
C HIS A 26 31.10 -39.11 -16.84
N PRO A 27 30.23 -38.13 -17.18
CA PRO A 27 30.07 -36.89 -16.41
C PRO A 27 29.86 -37.13 -14.92
N SER A 28 30.35 -36.21 -14.10
CA SER A 28 30.23 -36.32 -12.64
C SER A 28 28.79 -36.06 -12.17
N ASN A 29 28.35 -36.87 -11.20
CA ASN A 29 27.10 -36.65 -10.48
C ASN A 29 27.06 -35.26 -9.79
N THR A 30 28.22 -34.74 -9.35
CA THR A 30 28.36 -33.39 -8.79
C THR A 30 28.07 -32.27 -9.78
N ASP A 31 28.18 -32.56 -11.07
CA ASP A 31 28.15 -31.56 -12.14
C ASP A 31 26.75 -31.52 -12.75
N ILE A 32 26.13 -32.69 -12.93
CA ILE A 32 24.69 -32.83 -13.18
C ILE A 32 23.89 -32.11 -12.07
N SER A 33 24.28 -32.29 -10.80
CA SER A 33 23.68 -31.56 -9.66
C SER A 33 23.73 -30.04 -9.82
N VAL A 34 24.86 -29.49 -10.28
CA VAL A 34 25.04 -28.04 -10.47
C VAL A 34 24.34 -27.55 -11.74
N ALA A 35 24.27 -28.36 -12.79
CA ALA A 35 23.53 -28.04 -14.00
C ALA A 35 22.03 -27.92 -13.71
N VAL A 36 21.44 -28.88 -12.98
CA VAL A 36 20.05 -28.82 -12.50
C VAL A 36 19.83 -27.59 -11.61
N ALA A 37 20.70 -27.36 -10.63
CA ALA A 37 20.61 -26.19 -9.75
C ALA A 37 20.70 -24.85 -10.51
N GLY A 38 21.51 -24.79 -11.58
CA GLY A 38 21.59 -23.66 -12.48
C GLY A 38 20.29 -23.41 -13.23
N ILE A 39 19.63 -24.47 -13.72
CA ILE A 39 18.34 -24.37 -14.42
C ILE A 39 17.24 -23.86 -13.47
N LEU A 40 17.18 -24.37 -12.24
CA LEU A 40 16.21 -23.89 -11.23
C LEU A 40 16.44 -22.42 -10.87
N ASN A 41 17.70 -22.00 -10.73
CA ASN A 41 18.06 -20.60 -10.52
C ASN A 41 17.72 -19.71 -11.73
N PHE A 42 17.84 -20.22 -12.96
CA PHE A 42 17.50 -19.49 -14.19
C PHE A 42 15.99 -19.22 -14.32
N PHE A 43 15.16 -20.20 -13.95
CA PHE A 43 13.70 -20.06 -13.92
C PHE A 43 13.15 -19.44 -12.61
N ASN A 44 14.01 -19.03 -11.67
CA ASN A 44 13.64 -18.55 -10.33
C ASN A 44 12.71 -19.51 -9.56
N CYS A 45 12.88 -20.82 -9.72
CA CYS A 45 12.05 -21.85 -9.08
C CYS A 45 12.29 -21.90 -7.55
N THR A 46 11.46 -21.20 -6.78
CA THR A 46 11.48 -21.19 -5.30
C THR A 46 10.91 -22.46 -4.68
N THR A 47 10.18 -23.27 -5.44
CA THR A 47 9.64 -24.58 -5.02
C THR A 47 9.88 -25.62 -6.11
N ALA A 48 10.24 -26.83 -5.72
CA ALA A 48 10.45 -27.96 -6.64
C ALA A 48 10.18 -29.31 -5.97
N CYS A 49 9.94 -30.34 -6.79
CA CYS A 49 9.85 -31.73 -6.34
C CYS A 49 10.90 -32.59 -7.05
N LEU A 50 11.66 -33.39 -6.30
CA LEU A 50 12.56 -34.41 -6.83
C LEU A 50 11.91 -35.79 -6.71
N ILE A 51 11.57 -36.39 -7.85
CA ILE A 51 11.16 -37.79 -7.98
C ILE A 51 12.40 -38.66 -8.16
N CYS A 52 12.69 -39.51 -7.18
CA CYS A 52 13.77 -40.48 -7.18
C CYS A 52 13.25 -41.89 -7.43
N ALA A 53 13.69 -42.55 -8.51
CA ALA A 53 13.32 -43.95 -8.78
C ALA A 53 14.09 -44.99 -7.93
N LYS A 54 15.12 -44.56 -7.20
CA LYS A 54 15.92 -45.35 -6.25
C LYS A 54 16.53 -44.43 -5.18
N ALA A 55 16.82 -44.96 -3.99
CA ALA A 55 17.51 -44.21 -2.92
C ALA A 55 18.89 -43.65 -3.32
N GLU A 56 19.60 -44.33 -4.25
CA GLU A 56 20.90 -43.90 -4.82
C GLU A 56 20.84 -42.46 -5.40
N CYS A 57 19.66 -42.03 -5.85
CA CYS A 57 19.34 -40.66 -6.27
C CYS A 57 19.83 -39.57 -5.30
N LEU A 58 19.69 -39.82 -3.99
CA LEU A 58 20.02 -38.83 -2.96
C LEU A 58 21.54 -38.61 -2.83
N LEU A 59 22.34 -39.64 -3.15
CA LEU A 59 23.79 -39.55 -3.23
C LEU A 59 24.21 -38.93 -4.58
N ASN A 60 23.59 -39.36 -5.68
CA ASN A 60 23.82 -38.80 -7.02
C ASN A 60 23.54 -37.28 -7.07
N LEU A 61 22.57 -36.79 -6.29
CA LEU A 61 22.15 -35.39 -6.25
C LEU A 61 22.47 -34.68 -4.92
N GLU A 62 23.43 -35.19 -4.13
CA GLU A 62 23.80 -34.65 -2.81
C GLU A 62 24.06 -33.12 -2.86
N LYS A 63 24.74 -32.65 -3.90
CA LYS A 63 25.12 -31.24 -4.06
C LYS A 63 23.93 -30.34 -4.43
N LEU A 64 22.89 -30.88 -5.07
CA LEU A 64 21.62 -30.21 -5.28
C LEU A 64 20.85 -30.09 -3.95
N LEU A 65 20.72 -31.21 -3.22
CA LEU A 65 20.05 -31.25 -1.90
C LEU A 65 20.69 -30.25 -0.91
N ARG A 66 22.03 -30.22 -0.84
CA ARG A 66 22.79 -29.28 0.00
C ARG A 66 22.52 -27.80 -0.34
N GLN A 67 22.25 -27.46 -1.59
CA GLN A 67 21.92 -26.07 -1.95
C GLN A 67 20.59 -25.64 -1.35
N PHE A 68 19.56 -26.49 -1.44
CA PHE A 68 18.24 -26.19 -0.89
C PHE A 68 18.25 -26.11 0.64
N LEU A 69 18.99 -26.98 1.33
CA LEU A 69 19.18 -26.93 2.79
C LEU A 69 19.83 -25.63 3.33
N ILE A 70 20.42 -24.81 2.47
CA ILE A 70 21.08 -23.53 2.81
C ILE A 70 20.25 -22.32 2.31
N SER A 71 19.21 -22.57 1.51
CA SER A 71 18.37 -21.56 0.86
C SER A 71 17.09 -21.24 1.66
N LYS A 72 16.25 -20.33 1.13
CA LYS A 72 14.84 -20.20 1.55
C LYS A 72 13.87 -21.01 0.68
N ASP A 73 14.39 -21.67 -0.35
CA ASP A 73 13.63 -22.35 -1.39
C ASP A 73 13.33 -23.79 -0.97
N THR A 74 12.17 -24.33 -1.35
CA THR A 74 11.71 -25.64 -0.86
C THR A 74 11.86 -26.72 -1.92
N LEU A 75 12.67 -27.74 -1.61
CA LEU A 75 12.77 -28.97 -2.40
C LEU A 75 12.08 -30.10 -1.67
N SER A 76 10.89 -30.48 -2.14
CA SER A 76 10.26 -31.73 -1.72
C SER A 76 10.98 -32.92 -2.37
N VAL A 77 11.14 -34.01 -1.63
CA VAL A 77 11.73 -35.25 -2.12
C VAL A 77 10.69 -36.35 -2.01
N ARG A 78 10.56 -37.13 -3.09
CA ARG A 78 9.54 -38.16 -3.28
C ARG A 78 10.21 -39.37 -3.92
N MET A 79 10.08 -40.56 -3.33
CA MET A 79 10.63 -41.80 -3.88
C MET A 79 9.50 -42.64 -4.47
N LEU A 80 9.78 -43.38 -5.55
CA LEU A 80 8.89 -44.46 -5.99
C LEU A 80 8.93 -45.61 -4.98
N ASP A 81 7.82 -46.33 -4.89
CA ASP A 81 7.65 -47.52 -4.08
C ASP A 81 8.02 -48.79 -4.86
N ASP A 82 8.07 -49.94 -4.18
CA ASP A 82 8.42 -51.22 -4.78
C ASP A 82 7.40 -51.74 -5.81
N SER A 83 6.20 -51.16 -5.92
CA SER A 83 5.26 -51.47 -7.01
C SER A 83 5.67 -50.87 -8.36
N GLY A 84 6.43 -49.76 -8.33
CA GLY A 84 6.84 -49.03 -9.53
C GLY A 84 5.73 -48.22 -10.21
N ASP A 85 4.56 -48.04 -9.60
CA ASP A 85 3.51 -47.16 -10.12
C ASP A 85 3.69 -45.70 -9.61
N PRO A 86 4.00 -44.73 -10.49
CA PRO A 86 4.11 -43.33 -10.08
C PRO A 86 2.75 -42.66 -9.79
N THR A 87 1.61 -43.30 -10.09
CA THR A 87 0.26 -42.73 -9.97
C THR A 87 -0.11 -42.18 -8.57
N PRO A 88 0.14 -42.85 -7.43
CA PRO A 88 -0.09 -42.25 -6.11
C PRO A 88 0.82 -41.03 -5.87
N LEU A 89 2.12 -41.16 -6.16
CA LEU A 89 3.12 -40.11 -5.95
C LEU A 89 2.81 -38.83 -6.74
N LEU A 90 2.35 -38.98 -7.98
CA LEU A 90 1.95 -37.87 -8.85
C LEU A 90 0.69 -37.16 -8.34
N LYS A 91 -0.25 -37.88 -7.70
CA LYS A 91 -1.43 -37.25 -7.05
C LYS A 91 -1.00 -36.38 -5.87
N GLU A 92 -0.10 -36.87 -5.02
CA GLU A 92 0.47 -36.07 -3.92
C GLU A 92 1.13 -34.79 -4.44
N ILE A 93 2.04 -34.89 -5.42
CA ILE A 93 2.79 -33.75 -5.99
C ILE A 93 1.84 -32.71 -6.62
N ARG A 94 0.76 -33.17 -7.26
CA ARG A 94 -0.28 -32.32 -7.84
C ARG A 94 -1.11 -31.61 -6.78
N ASP A 95 -1.43 -32.29 -5.68
CA ASP A 95 -2.27 -31.77 -4.62
C ASP A 95 -1.45 -30.84 -3.68
N ASP A 96 -0.14 -31.08 -3.54
CA ASP A 96 0.90 -30.17 -3.03
C ASP A 96 1.11 -28.92 -3.93
N LYS A 97 0.45 -28.84 -5.10
CA LYS A 97 0.55 -27.75 -6.10
C LYS A 97 1.98 -27.47 -6.63
N THR A 98 2.90 -28.43 -6.61
CA THR A 98 4.28 -28.18 -7.06
C THR A 98 4.38 -28.21 -8.59
N SER A 99 4.78 -27.09 -9.21
CA SER A 99 4.85 -26.91 -10.67
C SER A 99 6.13 -27.45 -11.32
N THR A 100 7.25 -27.43 -10.58
CA THR A 100 8.58 -27.82 -11.11
C THR A 100 8.96 -29.22 -10.61
N ILE A 101 9.08 -30.18 -11.52
CA ILE A 101 9.27 -31.60 -11.20
C ILE A 101 10.57 -32.11 -11.82
N ILE A 102 11.52 -32.49 -10.98
CA ILE A 102 12.82 -33.05 -11.35
C ILE A 102 12.71 -34.57 -11.30
N VAL A 103 13.07 -35.27 -12.36
CA VAL A 103 12.96 -36.74 -12.45
C VAL A 103 14.35 -37.37 -12.58
N HIS A 104 14.72 -38.16 -11.57
CA HIS A 104 15.92 -38.98 -11.54
C HIS A 104 15.55 -40.47 -11.66
N ALA A 105 15.41 -40.91 -12.89
CA ALA A 105 15.03 -42.27 -13.27
C ALA A 105 15.76 -42.71 -14.56
N ASN A 106 15.74 -44.00 -14.88
CA ASN A 106 16.18 -44.48 -16.20
C ASN A 106 15.17 -44.08 -17.30
N ALA A 107 15.53 -44.23 -18.58
CA ALA A 107 14.67 -43.83 -19.69
C ALA A 107 13.28 -44.51 -19.66
N SER A 108 13.22 -45.80 -19.32
CA SER A 108 11.97 -46.57 -19.25
C SER A 108 11.00 -46.03 -18.19
N MET A 109 11.47 -45.83 -16.95
CA MET A 109 10.63 -45.28 -15.88
C MET A 109 10.34 -43.79 -16.11
N SER A 110 11.25 -43.04 -16.74
CA SER A 110 11.02 -41.65 -17.16
C SER A 110 9.85 -41.51 -18.13
N HIS A 111 9.69 -42.47 -19.06
CA HIS A 111 8.53 -42.54 -19.95
C HIS A 111 7.24 -42.89 -19.19
N ILE A 112 7.26 -43.89 -18.29
CA ILE A 112 6.09 -44.28 -17.47
C ILE A 112 5.61 -43.10 -16.59
N ILE A 113 6.54 -42.36 -15.96
CA ILE A 113 6.21 -41.17 -15.16
C ILE A 113 5.50 -40.11 -16.01
N LEU A 114 5.96 -39.84 -17.24
CA LEU A 114 5.30 -38.87 -18.13
C LEU A 114 3.95 -39.36 -18.65
N GLN A 115 3.82 -40.65 -18.96
CA GLN A 115 2.55 -41.25 -19.36
C GLN A 115 1.50 -41.10 -18.24
N LYS A 116 1.84 -41.44 -17.00
CA LYS A 116 0.94 -41.27 -15.84
C LYS A 116 0.72 -39.81 -15.47
N ALA A 117 1.70 -38.93 -15.66
CA ALA A 117 1.49 -37.49 -15.52
C ALA A 117 0.47 -36.95 -16.55
N ALA A 118 0.52 -37.42 -17.79
CA ALA A 118 -0.46 -37.06 -18.83
C ALA A 118 -1.86 -37.60 -18.49
N GLU A 119 -1.98 -38.87 -18.10
CA GLU A 119 -3.25 -39.46 -17.62
C GLU A 119 -3.87 -38.70 -16.43
N LEU A 120 -3.04 -38.13 -15.55
CA LEU A 120 -3.47 -37.34 -14.38
C LEU A 120 -3.71 -35.84 -14.67
N GLY A 121 -3.55 -35.38 -15.92
CA GLY A 121 -3.73 -33.99 -16.32
C GLY A 121 -2.57 -33.05 -15.97
N MET A 122 -1.41 -33.60 -15.58
CA MET A 122 -0.19 -32.84 -15.26
C MET A 122 0.66 -32.54 -16.50
N ALA A 123 0.33 -33.11 -17.67
CA ALA A 123 0.85 -32.66 -18.96
C ALA A 123 0.13 -31.37 -19.42
N SER A 124 0.41 -30.24 -18.76
CA SER A 124 -0.05 -28.90 -19.19
C SER A 124 1.04 -27.83 -19.03
N ALA A 125 0.79 -26.65 -19.60
CA ALA A 125 1.69 -25.48 -19.58
C ALA A 125 2.17 -25.03 -18.19
N TYR A 126 1.45 -25.40 -17.14
CA TYR A 126 1.79 -25.07 -15.75
C TYR A 126 2.99 -25.88 -15.22
N TYR A 127 3.25 -27.07 -15.78
CA TYR A 127 4.28 -27.98 -15.28
C TYR A 127 5.57 -27.92 -16.10
N THR A 128 6.70 -27.80 -15.40
CA THR A 128 8.04 -27.93 -15.97
C THR A 128 8.67 -29.22 -15.47
N TYR A 129 9.08 -30.09 -16.39
CA TYR A 129 9.74 -31.36 -16.10
C TYR A 129 11.23 -31.29 -16.43
N ILE A 130 12.10 -31.71 -15.51
CA ILE A 130 13.56 -31.69 -15.69
C ILE A 130 14.11 -33.12 -15.51
N PHE A 131 14.48 -33.76 -16.60
CA PHE A 131 15.07 -35.10 -16.59
C PHE A 131 16.58 -35.03 -16.40
N THR A 132 17.09 -35.68 -15.34
CA THR A 132 18.54 -35.70 -15.06
C THR A 132 19.30 -36.75 -15.88
N ASN A 133 18.59 -37.57 -16.68
CA ASN A 133 19.20 -38.59 -17.53
C ASN A 133 19.91 -37.92 -18.73
N LEU A 134 21.16 -38.30 -19.00
CA LEU A 134 21.96 -37.83 -20.13
C LEU A 134 21.52 -38.46 -21.47
N GLU A 135 20.71 -39.52 -21.43
CA GLU A 135 20.13 -40.18 -22.60
C GLU A 135 18.74 -39.62 -22.99
N PHE A 136 18.36 -38.44 -22.49
CA PHE A 136 17.05 -37.83 -22.76
C PHE A 136 16.71 -37.72 -24.26
N SER A 137 17.70 -37.51 -25.12
CA SER A 137 17.55 -37.47 -26.59
C SER A 137 17.13 -38.80 -27.23
N LEU A 138 17.16 -39.92 -26.49
CA LEU A 138 16.71 -41.26 -26.93
C LEU A 138 15.29 -41.60 -26.42
N GLN A 139 14.73 -40.76 -25.54
CA GLN A 139 13.45 -41.04 -24.91
C GLN A 139 12.30 -40.80 -25.90
N GLN A 140 11.57 -41.87 -26.23
CA GLN A 140 10.34 -41.73 -27.01
C GLN A 140 9.27 -41.02 -26.16
N LEU A 141 8.79 -39.89 -26.69
CA LEU A 141 7.81 -39.00 -26.11
C LEU A 141 6.64 -38.92 -27.09
N ASP A 142 5.52 -39.52 -26.70
CA ASP A 142 4.37 -39.78 -27.58
C ASP A 142 3.54 -38.52 -27.87
N SER A 143 2.79 -38.59 -28.97
CA SER A 143 1.94 -37.51 -29.49
C SER A 143 0.71 -37.18 -28.62
N PHE A 144 0.58 -37.73 -27.41
CA PHE A 144 -0.48 -37.37 -26.45
C PHE A 144 -0.11 -36.17 -25.56
N LEU A 145 1.15 -35.74 -25.56
CA LEU A 145 1.62 -34.59 -24.78
C LEU A 145 1.16 -33.27 -25.41
N ASP A 146 0.61 -32.37 -24.59
CA ASP A 146 0.30 -31.00 -25.00
C ASP A 146 1.61 -30.23 -25.29
N ASP A 147 1.70 -29.59 -26.45
CA ASP A 147 2.85 -28.82 -26.94
C ASP A 147 3.41 -27.82 -25.93
N ARG A 148 2.56 -27.37 -25.00
CA ARG A 148 2.87 -26.31 -24.04
C ARG A 148 3.60 -26.83 -22.79
N VAL A 149 3.75 -28.15 -22.60
CA VAL A 149 4.51 -28.71 -21.46
C VAL A 149 6.00 -28.44 -21.63
N ASN A 150 6.61 -27.77 -20.66
CA ASN A 150 8.04 -27.47 -20.70
C ASN A 150 8.86 -28.69 -20.21
N ILE A 151 9.15 -29.63 -21.10
CA ILE A 151 9.96 -30.82 -20.80
C ILE A 151 11.42 -30.58 -21.21
N LEU A 152 12.31 -30.63 -20.23
CA LEU A 152 13.74 -30.37 -20.33
C LEU A 152 14.58 -31.59 -19.94
N GLY A 153 15.75 -31.73 -20.54
CA GLY A 153 16.74 -32.74 -20.14
C GLY A 153 18.13 -32.50 -20.73
N PHE A 154 19.06 -33.41 -20.43
CA PHE A 154 20.48 -33.26 -20.77
C PHE A 154 20.92 -34.19 -21.90
N SER A 155 21.97 -33.80 -22.62
CA SER A 155 22.68 -34.67 -23.58
C SER A 155 24.15 -34.28 -23.71
N THR A 156 25.01 -35.26 -24.00
CA THR A 156 26.45 -35.06 -24.26
C THR A 156 26.83 -35.29 -25.72
N PHE A 157 25.92 -35.80 -26.56
CA PHE A 157 26.28 -36.24 -27.91
C PHE A 157 26.75 -35.09 -28.82
N ASN A 158 27.92 -35.29 -29.45
CA ASN A 158 28.47 -34.40 -30.45
C ASN A 158 28.08 -34.85 -31.87
N GLN A 159 26.84 -34.53 -32.27
CA GLN A 159 26.30 -34.81 -33.60
C GLN A 159 27.09 -34.17 -34.76
N LEU A 160 27.99 -33.23 -34.48
CA LEU A 160 28.87 -32.57 -35.45
C LEU A 160 30.21 -33.31 -35.66
N HIS A 161 30.51 -34.33 -34.85
CA HIS A 161 31.73 -35.12 -34.98
C HIS A 161 31.69 -35.99 -36.25
N ALA A 162 32.77 -36.01 -37.03
CA ALA A 162 32.81 -36.60 -38.37
C ALA A 162 32.31 -38.07 -38.40
N PHE A 163 32.74 -38.88 -37.44
CA PHE A 163 32.37 -40.30 -37.34
C PHE A 163 30.97 -40.55 -36.74
N PHE A 164 30.23 -39.52 -36.31
CA PHE A 164 28.95 -39.70 -35.61
C PHE A 164 27.88 -40.37 -36.49
N GLN A 165 27.77 -39.97 -37.75
CA GLN A 165 26.77 -40.53 -38.67
C GLN A 165 27.09 -42.00 -39.00
N GLU A 166 28.36 -42.32 -39.29
CA GLU A 166 28.83 -43.68 -39.56
C GLU A 166 28.65 -44.60 -38.34
N PHE A 167 28.95 -44.11 -37.14
CA PHE A 167 28.73 -44.81 -35.87
C PHE A 167 27.26 -45.16 -35.65
N VAL A 168 26.34 -44.21 -35.88
CA VAL A 168 24.90 -44.44 -35.75
C VAL A 168 24.38 -45.43 -36.80
N GLN A 169 24.86 -45.34 -38.06
CA GLN A 169 24.49 -46.28 -39.11
C GLN A 169 24.98 -47.70 -38.82
N SER A 170 26.24 -47.85 -38.37
CA SER A 170 26.83 -49.14 -37.99
C SER A 170 26.10 -49.78 -36.81
N LEU A 171 25.75 -49.00 -35.77
CA LEU A 171 24.93 -49.48 -34.66
C LEU A 171 23.52 -49.89 -35.10
N ASN A 172 22.87 -49.13 -35.99
CA ASN A 172 21.54 -49.46 -36.50
C ASN A 172 21.55 -50.75 -37.34
N GLN A 173 22.56 -50.96 -38.19
CA GLN A 173 22.72 -52.23 -38.92
C GLN A 173 22.95 -53.40 -37.96
N SER A 174 23.88 -53.27 -37.02
CA SER A 174 24.15 -54.31 -36.01
C SER A 174 22.91 -54.62 -35.15
N TRP A 175 22.09 -53.60 -34.84
CA TRP A 175 20.82 -53.78 -34.16
C TRP A 175 19.80 -54.56 -35.01
N GLN A 176 19.66 -54.24 -36.29
CA GLN A 176 18.78 -54.98 -37.21
C GLN A 176 19.23 -56.43 -37.44
N GLU A 177 20.54 -56.71 -37.37
CA GLU A 177 21.10 -58.06 -37.49
C GLU A 177 20.95 -58.92 -36.21
N ASN A 178 20.76 -58.30 -35.03
CA ASN A 178 20.78 -58.99 -33.74
C ASN A 178 19.49 -58.84 -32.88
N CYS A 179 18.59 -57.92 -33.21
CA CYS A 179 17.40 -57.59 -32.40
C CYS A 179 16.11 -57.63 -33.22
N ASP A 180 15.66 -58.86 -33.48
CA ASP A 180 14.37 -59.18 -34.09
C ASP A 180 13.21 -58.36 -33.46
N HIS A 181 12.49 -57.60 -34.30
CA HIS A 181 11.26 -56.85 -33.99
C HIS A 181 11.39 -55.61 -33.07
N ALA A 182 12.58 -55.18 -32.63
CA ALA A 182 12.74 -53.99 -31.78
C ALA A 182 13.23 -52.75 -32.59
N PRO A 183 12.48 -51.63 -32.64
CA PRO A 183 12.91 -50.43 -33.37
C PRO A 183 14.15 -49.78 -32.72
N PHE A 184 15.15 -49.44 -33.53
CA PHE A 184 16.36 -48.76 -33.05
C PHE A 184 16.06 -47.32 -32.61
N THR A 185 16.19 -47.05 -31.31
CA THR A 185 15.90 -45.73 -30.70
C THR A 185 17.06 -44.73 -30.80
N GLY A 186 18.25 -45.18 -31.21
CA GLY A 186 19.47 -44.37 -31.31
C GLY A 186 20.64 -44.95 -30.49
N PRO A 187 21.82 -44.33 -30.54
CA PRO A 187 23.01 -44.82 -29.84
C PRO A 187 22.88 -44.59 -28.33
N ALA A 188 23.02 -45.66 -27.52
CA ALA A 188 23.15 -45.52 -26.08
C ALA A 188 24.42 -44.72 -25.70
N LEU A 189 24.36 -43.96 -24.61
CA LEU A 189 25.49 -43.14 -24.16
C LEU A 189 26.69 -44.03 -23.76
N SER A 190 26.42 -45.19 -23.16
CA SER A 190 27.45 -46.19 -22.84
C SER A 190 28.23 -46.65 -24.07
N SER A 191 27.58 -46.78 -25.23
CA SER A 191 28.22 -47.14 -26.51
C SER A 191 29.13 -46.03 -27.04
N ALA A 192 28.71 -44.77 -26.94
CA ALA A 192 29.52 -43.63 -27.37
C ALA A 192 30.73 -43.40 -26.42
N LEU A 193 30.51 -43.50 -25.10
CA LEU A 193 31.59 -43.44 -24.11
C LEU A 193 32.58 -44.61 -24.28
N LEU A 194 32.14 -45.78 -24.75
CA LEU A 194 33.02 -46.92 -25.06
C LEU A 194 33.87 -46.68 -26.31
N PHE A 195 33.28 -46.11 -27.38
CA PHE A 195 34.03 -45.68 -28.57
C PHE A 195 35.11 -44.66 -28.20
N ASP A 196 34.72 -43.63 -27.43
CA ASP A 196 35.61 -42.58 -26.92
C ASP A 196 36.71 -43.18 -26.01
N ALA A 197 36.40 -44.18 -25.18
CA ALA A 197 37.38 -44.89 -24.35
C ALA A 197 38.41 -45.66 -25.18
N VAL A 198 37.98 -46.34 -26.25
CA VAL A 198 38.89 -47.06 -27.15
C VAL A 198 39.84 -46.08 -27.84
N TYR A 199 39.35 -44.94 -28.33
CA TYR A 199 40.20 -43.91 -28.91
C TYR A 199 41.21 -43.34 -27.90
N ALA A 200 40.78 -43.00 -26.68
CA ALA A 200 41.69 -42.51 -25.63
C ALA A 200 42.79 -43.53 -25.27
N VAL A 201 42.46 -44.82 -25.20
CA VAL A 201 43.43 -45.89 -24.96
C VAL A 201 44.39 -46.05 -26.15
N VAL A 202 43.89 -46.01 -27.40
CA VAL A 202 44.73 -46.09 -28.60
C VAL A 202 45.73 -44.93 -28.67
N THR A 203 45.29 -43.69 -28.44
CA THR A 203 46.18 -42.52 -28.41
C THR A 203 47.27 -42.64 -27.34
N ALA A 204 46.91 -43.03 -26.11
CA ALA A 204 47.89 -43.20 -25.03
C ALA A 204 48.88 -44.36 -25.29
N VAL A 205 48.45 -45.43 -25.96
CA VAL A 205 49.33 -46.54 -26.36
C VAL A 205 50.24 -46.14 -27.52
N GLN A 206 49.79 -45.32 -28.47
CA GLN A 206 50.63 -44.79 -29.55
C GLN A 206 51.76 -43.90 -29.02
N GLU A 207 51.46 -42.98 -28.11
CA GLU A 207 52.49 -42.10 -27.50
C GLU A 207 53.41 -42.84 -26.52
N LEU A 208 52.93 -43.89 -25.84
CA LEU A 208 53.80 -44.79 -25.11
C LEU A 208 54.75 -45.57 -26.05
N ASN A 209 54.24 -46.10 -27.17
CA ASN A 209 55.04 -46.87 -28.12
C ASN A 209 56.09 -46.02 -28.87
N ARG A 210 55.90 -44.68 -28.89
CA ARG A 210 56.90 -43.72 -29.36
C ARG A 210 58.08 -43.53 -28.40
N SER A 211 57.92 -43.82 -27.11
CA SER A 211 58.95 -43.61 -26.08
C SER A 211 59.50 -44.90 -25.45
N GLN A 212 58.74 -45.99 -25.47
CA GLN A 212 59.11 -47.30 -24.89
C GLN A 212 58.57 -48.44 -25.77
N GLU A 213 59.41 -49.42 -26.10
CA GLU A 213 58.95 -50.66 -26.73
C GLU A 213 58.04 -51.43 -25.76
N ILE A 214 56.79 -51.69 -26.14
CA ILE A 214 55.75 -52.17 -25.22
C ILE A 214 55.77 -53.71 -25.13
N GLY A 215 56.39 -54.24 -24.06
CA GLY A 215 56.39 -55.68 -23.77
C GLY A 215 55.08 -56.15 -23.14
N VAL A 216 54.33 -57.03 -23.82
CA VAL A 216 53.15 -57.71 -23.24
C VAL A 216 53.60 -58.80 -22.25
N LYS A 217 53.04 -58.79 -21.04
CA LYS A 217 53.37 -59.78 -20.00
C LYS A 217 52.09 -60.32 -19.30
N PRO A 218 51.84 -61.64 -19.31
CA PRO A 218 50.75 -62.21 -18.52
C PRO A 218 51.06 -62.12 -17.01
N LEU A 219 50.02 -61.84 -16.21
CA LEU A 219 50.09 -61.74 -14.75
C LEU A 219 49.01 -62.62 -14.12
N SER A 220 49.22 -63.03 -12.87
CA SER A 220 48.23 -63.75 -12.05
C SER A 220 47.85 -62.91 -10.83
N CYS A 221 46.56 -62.85 -10.50
CA CYS A 221 46.02 -62.05 -9.40
C CYS A 221 46.58 -62.43 -8.02
N GLY A 222 47.08 -63.66 -7.85
CA GLY A 222 47.76 -64.12 -6.63
C GLY A 222 49.24 -63.75 -6.55
N SER A 223 49.78 -63.00 -7.51
CA SER A 223 51.20 -62.63 -7.57
C SER A 223 51.43 -61.15 -7.30
N ALA A 224 52.50 -60.83 -6.57
CA ALA A 224 52.95 -59.44 -6.37
C ALA A 224 53.61 -58.82 -7.62
N GLN A 225 53.75 -59.56 -8.73
CA GLN A 225 54.36 -59.05 -9.96
C GLN A 225 53.47 -57.99 -10.64
N ILE A 226 54.11 -56.92 -11.10
CA ILE A 226 53.50 -55.81 -11.84
C ILE A 226 53.92 -55.81 -13.32
N TRP A 227 53.13 -55.14 -14.15
CA TRP A 227 53.51 -54.82 -15.52
C TRP A 227 54.32 -53.51 -15.53
N GLN A 228 55.51 -53.53 -16.11
CA GLN A 228 56.50 -52.45 -15.97
C GLN A 228 56.02 -51.12 -16.58
N HIS A 229 55.35 -51.17 -17.73
CA HIS A 229 54.81 -49.97 -18.38
C HIS A 229 53.49 -49.48 -17.78
N GLY A 230 52.93 -50.16 -16.76
CA GLY A 230 51.61 -49.84 -16.21
C GLY A 230 51.51 -48.41 -15.63
N THR A 231 52.60 -47.88 -15.06
CA THR A 231 52.67 -46.48 -14.61
C THR A 231 52.86 -45.51 -15.78
N SER A 232 53.69 -45.87 -16.78
CA SER A 232 53.89 -45.07 -17.99
C SER A 232 52.57 -44.85 -18.72
N LEU A 233 51.82 -45.93 -18.98
CA LEU A 233 50.52 -45.87 -19.66
C LEU A 233 49.50 -45.06 -18.85
N MET A 234 49.49 -45.18 -17.51
CA MET A 234 48.61 -44.39 -16.65
C MET A 234 48.88 -42.88 -16.75
N ASN A 235 50.15 -42.48 -16.94
CA ASN A 235 50.50 -41.07 -17.14
C ASN A 235 50.07 -40.58 -18.53
N TYR A 236 50.33 -41.35 -19.60
CA TYR A 236 49.85 -41.01 -20.94
C TYR A 236 48.32 -40.92 -21.03
N LEU A 237 47.59 -41.87 -20.44
CA LEU A 237 46.11 -41.84 -20.39
C LEU A 237 45.55 -40.60 -19.66
N ARG A 238 46.28 -40.05 -18.68
CA ARG A 238 45.93 -38.80 -17.98
C ARG A 238 46.31 -37.54 -18.75
N MET A 239 47.09 -37.67 -19.83
CA MET A 239 47.50 -36.59 -20.73
C MET A 239 46.77 -36.66 -22.08
N VAL A 240 45.74 -37.50 -22.20
CA VAL A 240 44.88 -37.55 -23.38
C VAL A 240 43.96 -36.33 -23.37
N GLU A 241 44.12 -35.51 -24.40
CA GLU A 241 43.19 -34.44 -24.80
C GLU A 241 42.68 -34.78 -26.21
N LEU A 242 41.37 -34.98 -26.40
CA LEU A 242 40.77 -35.23 -27.72
C LEU A 242 39.30 -34.81 -27.78
N GLU A 243 38.77 -34.64 -29.00
CA GLU A 243 37.32 -34.55 -29.26
C GLU A 243 36.76 -35.93 -29.60
N GLY A 244 35.70 -36.34 -28.90
CA GLY A 244 35.00 -37.61 -29.14
C GLY A 244 33.55 -37.45 -29.59
N LEU A 245 32.84 -38.57 -29.68
CA LEU A 245 31.39 -38.63 -29.91
C LEU A 245 30.59 -38.00 -28.77
N THR A 246 31.19 -37.88 -27.59
CA THR A 246 30.63 -37.14 -26.44
C THR A 246 31.27 -35.75 -26.23
N GLY A 247 31.95 -35.20 -27.24
CA GLY A 247 32.67 -33.91 -27.17
C GLY A 247 34.03 -34.02 -26.47
N HIS A 248 34.52 -32.89 -25.96
CA HIS A 248 35.86 -32.75 -25.37
C HIS A 248 36.15 -33.75 -24.23
N ILE A 249 37.33 -34.36 -24.28
CA ILE A 249 37.82 -35.37 -23.33
C ILE A 249 39.18 -34.94 -22.80
N GLU A 250 39.21 -34.66 -21.50
CA GLU A 250 40.37 -34.36 -20.67
C GLU A 250 40.15 -35.05 -19.31
N PHE A 251 41.20 -35.38 -18.55
CA PHE A 251 41.09 -36.02 -17.22
C PHE A 251 41.80 -35.23 -16.12
N ASN A 252 41.09 -34.99 -15.02
CA ASN A 252 41.69 -34.34 -13.86
C ASN A 252 42.63 -35.28 -13.07
N SER A 253 43.33 -34.74 -12.07
CA SER A 253 44.31 -35.48 -11.24
C SER A 253 43.73 -36.68 -10.46
N LYS A 254 42.40 -36.74 -10.28
CA LYS A 254 41.66 -37.87 -9.69
C LYS A 254 41.27 -38.92 -10.72
N GLY A 255 41.29 -38.60 -12.01
CA GLY A 255 40.84 -39.48 -13.11
C GLY A 255 39.37 -39.28 -13.51
N GLN A 256 38.68 -38.28 -12.98
CA GLN A 256 37.34 -37.90 -13.47
C GLN A 256 37.51 -36.99 -14.69
N ARG A 257 36.63 -37.10 -15.68
CA ARG A 257 36.60 -36.21 -16.85
C ARG A 257 36.47 -34.75 -16.44
N SER A 258 37.21 -33.86 -17.10
CA SER A 258 37.18 -32.40 -16.92
C SER A 258 36.88 -31.68 -18.25
N ASN A 259 36.72 -30.36 -18.18
CA ASN A 259 36.57 -29.45 -19.33
C ASN A 259 35.53 -29.87 -20.40
N TYR A 260 34.38 -30.38 -19.97
CA TYR A 260 33.31 -30.86 -20.86
C TYR A 260 32.03 -30.01 -20.71
N ALA A 261 31.14 -30.10 -21.72
CA ALA A 261 29.86 -29.41 -21.75
C ALA A 261 28.68 -30.39 -21.72
N LEU A 262 27.61 -30.03 -20.98
CA LEU A 262 26.30 -30.66 -21.07
C LEU A 262 25.39 -29.78 -21.95
N LYS A 263 24.77 -30.35 -22.98
CA LYS A 263 23.75 -29.67 -23.78
C LYS A 263 22.41 -29.78 -23.06
N ILE A 264 21.63 -28.70 -23.07
CA ILE A 264 20.28 -28.68 -22.49
C ILE A 264 19.28 -28.69 -23.64
N LEU A 265 18.44 -29.70 -23.66
CA LEU A 265 17.44 -29.97 -24.70
C LEU A 265 16.04 -29.73 -24.13
N GLN A 266 15.19 -29.10 -24.94
CA GLN A 266 13.75 -28.99 -24.74
C GLN A 266 13.03 -29.91 -25.75
N TYR A 267 12.00 -30.62 -25.33
CA TYR A 267 11.13 -31.36 -26.25
C TYR A 267 10.15 -30.42 -26.96
N THR A 268 9.88 -30.68 -28.24
CA THR A 268 8.87 -29.98 -29.05
C THR A 268 8.22 -30.97 -30.02
N ARG A 269 7.09 -30.61 -30.66
CA ARG A 269 6.49 -31.42 -31.74
C ARG A 269 7.45 -31.78 -32.87
N ASN A 270 8.46 -30.95 -33.11
CA ASN A 270 9.47 -31.16 -34.16
C ASN A 270 10.71 -31.93 -33.65
N GLY A 271 10.62 -32.55 -32.47
CA GLY A 271 11.72 -33.24 -31.79
C GLY A 271 12.46 -32.36 -30.78
N PHE A 272 13.66 -32.79 -30.40
CA PHE A 272 14.45 -32.10 -29.37
C PHE A 272 15.19 -30.87 -29.93
N ARG A 273 14.98 -29.71 -29.30
CA ARG A 273 15.66 -28.45 -29.60
C ARG A 273 16.68 -28.14 -28.51
N GLN A 274 17.93 -27.83 -28.88
CA GLN A 274 18.89 -27.30 -27.90
C GLN A 274 18.53 -25.85 -27.54
N ILE A 275 18.41 -25.57 -26.24
CA ILE A 275 18.06 -24.25 -25.68
C ILE A 275 19.20 -23.60 -24.86
N GLY A 276 20.22 -24.39 -24.53
CA GLY A 276 21.35 -23.92 -23.72
C GLY A 276 22.50 -24.93 -23.66
N ARG A 277 23.52 -24.55 -22.90
CA ARG A 277 24.69 -25.37 -22.54
C ARG A 277 25.11 -25.08 -21.10
N TRP A 278 25.58 -26.10 -20.39
CA TRP A 278 26.26 -25.95 -19.11
C TRP A 278 27.71 -26.39 -19.27
N HIS A 279 28.66 -25.60 -18.78
CA HIS A 279 30.09 -25.89 -18.84
C HIS A 279 30.71 -25.93 -17.45
N VAL A 280 31.69 -26.82 -17.22
CA VAL A 280 32.33 -27.03 -15.91
C VAL A 280 32.96 -25.75 -15.35
N SER A 281 33.50 -24.86 -16.20
CA SER A 281 34.13 -23.60 -15.79
C SER A 281 33.22 -22.36 -15.90
N GLU A 282 32.32 -22.30 -16.89
CA GLU A 282 31.50 -21.12 -17.18
C GLU A 282 30.11 -21.16 -16.52
N GLY A 283 29.68 -22.34 -16.05
CA GLY A 283 28.34 -22.55 -15.53
C GLY A 283 27.28 -22.64 -16.64
N LEU A 284 26.08 -22.13 -16.35
CA LEU A 284 24.92 -22.21 -17.24
C LEU A 284 24.88 -21.06 -18.25
N THR A 285 24.69 -21.37 -19.53
CA THR A 285 24.40 -20.42 -20.62
C THR A 285 23.11 -20.85 -21.32
N MET A 286 22.12 -19.95 -21.38
CA MET A 286 20.80 -20.17 -22.01
C MET A 286 20.54 -19.10 -23.08
N ASP A 287 19.77 -19.41 -24.13
CA ASP A 287 19.29 -18.39 -25.06
C ASP A 287 17.91 -17.84 -24.61
N ASN A 288 17.94 -16.72 -23.90
CA ASN A 288 16.75 -16.06 -23.36
C ASN A 288 15.70 -15.74 -24.43
N ARG A 289 16.11 -15.52 -25.70
CA ARG A 289 15.20 -15.11 -26.78
C ARG A 289 14.18 -16.19 -27.13
N ILE A 290 14.51 -17.46 -26.87
CA ILE A 290 13.67 -18.63 -27.15
C ILE A 290 12.56 -18.78 -26.09
N PHE A 291 12.78 -18.31 -24.86
CA PHE A 291 11.78 -18.38 -23.79
C PHE A 291 10.84 -17.16 -23.76
N SER A 292 11.33 -15.97 -24.08
CA SER A 292 10.49 -14.77 -24.11
C SER A 292 9.42 -14.77 -25.22
N SER A 293 9.69 -15.39 -26.37
CA SER A 293 8.71 -15.46 -27.48
C SER A 293 7.52 -16.37 -27.14
N ASN A 294 7.78 -17.52 -26.52
CA ASN A 294 6.78 -18.57 -26.33
C ASN A 294 5.64 -18.20 -25.36
N ILE A 295 5.75 -17.12 -24.57
CA ILE A 295 4.66 -16.69 -23.69
C ILE A 295 3.71 -15.77 -24.45
N SER A 296 4.24 -14.73 -25.11
CA SER A 296 3.45 -13.79 -25.93
C SER A 296 2.77 -14.47 -27.11
N ASP A 297 3.46 -15.39 -27.80
CA ASP A 297 2.89 -16.15 -28.93
C ASP A 297 1.79 -17.14 -28.50
N ASN A 298 1.68 -17.49 -27.20
CA ASN A 298 0.69 -18.44 -26.68
C ASN A 298 -0.70 -17.83 -26.46
N LEU A 299 -0.85 -16.50 -26.42
CA LEU A 299 -2.14 -15.81 -26.34
C LEU A 299 -2.75 -15.54 -27.72
N PHE A 300 -1.89 -15.30 -28.71
CA PHE A 300 -2.28 -14.93 -30.08
C PHE A 300 -3.29 -15.91 -30.69
N ASN A 301 -4.42 -15.40 -31.15
CA ASN A 301 -5.56 -16.16 -31.69
C ASN A 301 -6.27 -17.17 -30.75
N THR A 302 -5.85 -17.35 -29.49
CA THR A 302 -6.62 -18.19 -28.53
C THR A 302 -8.02 -17.61 -28.30
N THR A 303 -9.01 -18.45 -27.99
CA THR A 303 -10.40 -18.01 -27.72
C THR A 303 -10.80 -18.29 -26.28
N LEU A 304 -10.82 -17.25 -25.44
CA LEU A 304 -11.14 -17.35 -24.01
C LEU A 304 -12.66 -17.26 -23.76
N ILE A 305 -13.19 -18.15 -22.91
CA ILE A 305 -14.57 -18.07 -22.42
C ILE A 305 -14.60 -17.15 -21.19
N VAL A 306 -15.23 -15.99 -21.33
CA VAL A 306 -15.36 -15.02 -20.23
C VAL A 306 -16.74 -15.20 -19.57
N THR A 307 -16.76 -15.55 -18.29
CA THR A 307 -17.97 -15.52 -17.46
C THR A 307 -18.14 -14.16 -16.80
N THR A 308 -19.39 -13.74 -16.65
CA THR A 308 -19.78 -12.41 -16.16
C THR A 308 -21.26 -12.41 -15.74
N ILE A 309 -21.71 -11.32 -15.12
CA ILE A 309 -23.06 -11.16 -14.54
C ILE A 309 -23.69 -9.86 -15.08
N LEU A 310 -25.01 -9.86 -15.32
CA LEU A 310 -25.73 -8.65 -15.73
C LEU A 310 -25.85 -7.69 -14.54
N GLU A 311 -25.19 -6.53 -14.64
CA GLU A 311 -25.11 -5.54 -13.57
C GLU A 311 -24.75 -4.16 -14.16
N ASN A 312 -25.54 -3.14 -13.84
CA ASN A 312 -25.36 -1.80 -14.41
C ASN A 312 -24.25 -1.04 -13.64
N PRO A 313 -23.26 -0.39 -14.30
CA PRO A 313 -22.99 -0.31 -15.75
C PRO A 313 -21.90 -1.28 -16.25
N TYR A 314 -21.53 -2.29 -15.47
CA TYR A 314 -20.44 -3.22 -15.79
C TYR A 314 -20.78 -4.08 -17.02
N LEU A 315 -22.00 -4.64 -17.06
CA LEU A 315 -22.53 -5.42 -18.17
C LEU A 315 -24.06 -5.21 -18.29
N MET A 316 -24.48 -4.69 -19.43
CA MET A 316 -25.85 -4.33 -19.76
C MET A 316 -26.25 -4.98 -21.10
N LEU A 317 -27.55 -5.25 -21.29
CA LEU A 317 -28.09 -5.66 -22.59
C LEU A 317 -28.41 -4.42 -23.43
N LYS A 318 -27.92 -4.37 -24.68
CA LYS A 318 -28.27 -3.29 -25.62
C LYS A 318 -29.76 -3.27 -25.89
N GLY A 319 -30.35 -2.09 -26.13
CA GLY A 319 -31.78 -1.96 -26.47
C GLY A 319 -32.24 -2.80 -27.69
N ASN A 320 -31.31 -3.18 -28.58
CA ASN A 320 -31.55 -4.04 -29.75
C ASN A 320 -30.94 -5.46 -29.61
N HIS A 321 -30.68 -5.95 -28.40
CA HIS A 321 -29.99 -7.22 -28.13
C HIS A 321 -30.62 -8.48 -28.78
N GLN A 322 -31.89 -8.42 -29.22
CA GLN A 322 -32.58 -9.52 -29.90
C GLN A 322 -32.20 -9.65 -31.39
N ALA A 323 -31.66 -8.58 -31.99
CA ALA A 323 -31.26 -8.52 -33.40
C ALA A 323 -29.73 -8.59 -33.59
N LEU A 324 -28.99 -8.90 -32.53
CA LEU A 324 -27.53 -9.04 -32.50
C LEU A 324 -27.16 -10.43 -31.98
N GLU A 325 -26.00 -10.95 -32.37
CA GLU A 325 -25.50 -12.25 -31.92
C GLU A 325 -24.18 -12.12 -31.13
N GLY A 326 -23.71 -13.24 -30.56
CA GLY A 326 -22.40 -13.32 -29.92
C GLY A 326 -22.22 -12.33 -28.75
N ASN A 327 -21.11 -11.59 -28.81
CA ASN A 327 -20.70 -10.59 -27.82
C ASN A 327 -21.43 -9.24 -28.01
N ASP A 328 -21.85 -8.91 -29.23
CA ASP A 328 -22.40 -7.58 -29.57
C ASP A 328 -23.75 -7.27 -28.93
N ARG A 329 -24.42 -8.27 -28.36
CA ARG A 329 -25.64 -8.10 -27.56
C ARG A 329 -25.42 -7.29 -26.27
N TYR A 330 -24.17 -7.20 -25.81
CA TYR A 330 -23.82 -6.57 -24.53
C TYR A 330 -23.09 -5.23 -24.72
N GLU A 331 -23.22 -4.36 -23.73
CA GLU A 331 -22.45 -3.12 -23.57
C GLU A 331 -22.17 -2.86 -22.08
N GLY A 332 -21.29 -1.90 -21.76
CA GLY A 332 -20.89 -1.58 -20.39
C GLY A 332 -19.38 -1.54 -20.19
N PHE A 333 -18.97 -1.14 -18.98
CA PHE A 333 -17.56 -0.93 -18.62
C PHE A 333 -16.69 -2.18 -18.85
N CYS A 334 -17.16 -3.35 -18.41
CA CYS A 334 -16.40 -4.60 -18.58
C CYS A 334 -16.34 -5.03 -20.06
N VAL A 335 -17.34 -4.70 -20.88
CA VAL A 335 -17.36 -5.02 -22.31
C VAL A 335 -16.33 -4.20 -23.08
N ASP A 336 -16.17 -2.91 -22.75
CA ASP A 336 -15.16 -2.08 -23.38
C ASP A 336 -13.75 -2.38 -22.84
N MET A 337 -13.60 -2.61 -21.53
CA MET A 337 -12.31 -3.03 -20.95
C MET A 337 -11.81 -4.36 -21.54
N LEU A 338 -12.72 -5.32 -21.81
CA LEU A 338 -12.38 -6.57 -22.50
C LEU A 338 -11.88 -6.36 -23.93
N LYS A 339 -12.37 -5.34 -24.66
CA LYS A 339 -11.87 -5.02 -26.01
C LYS A 339 -10.46 -4.46 -25.93
N GLU A 340 -10.21 -3.49 -25.05
CA GLU A 340 -8.87 -2.91 -24.89
C GLU A 340 -7.84 -3.97 -24.49
N LEU A 341 -8.21 -4.90 -23.59
CA LEU A 341 -7.36 -6.04 -23.22
C LEU A 341 -7.15 -7.02 -24.38
N ALA A 342 -8.18 -7.32 -25.18
CA ALA A 342 -8.07 -8.16 -26.37
C ALA A 342 -7.25 -7.50 -27.50
N GLU A 343 -7.28 -6.17 -27.61
CA GLU A 343 -6.48 -5.38 -28.55
C GLU A 343 -5.00 -5.32 -28.14
N ILE A 344 -4.69 -5.27 -26.84
CA ILE A 344 -3.31 -5.31 -26.30
C ILE A 344 -2.71 -6.72 -26.34
N LEU A 345 -3.47 -7.74 -25.92
CA LEU A 345 -2.98 -9.12 -25.75
C LEU A 345 -3.35 -10.07 -26.91
N HIS A 346 -3.99 -9.56 -27.96
CA HIS A 346 -4.30 -10.25 -29.22
C HIS A 346 -5.05 -11.61 -29.09
N PHE A 347 -5.88 -11.75 -28.05
CA PHE A 347 -6.76 -12.91 -27.85
C PHE A 347 -8.19 -12.66 -28.38
N ASN A 348 -8.84 -13.73 -28.84
CA ASN A 348 -10.28 -13.74 -29.11
C ASN A 348 -11.05 -14.11 -27.82
N TYR A 349 -12.30 -13.68 -27.68
CA TYR A 349 -13.10 -14.01 -26.49
C TYR A 349 -14.58 -14.18 -26.77
N LYS A 350 -15.27 -14.95 -25.90
CA LYS A 350 -16.72 -15.15 -25.95
C LYS A 350 -17.36 -14.94 -24.58
N ILE A 351 -18.21 -13.92 -24.48
CA ILE A 351 -18.96 -13.58 -23.27
C ILE A 351 -20.06 -14.61 -23.01
N ARG A 352 -20.13 -15.13 -21.77
CA ARG A 352 -21.23 -15.93 -21.23
C ARG A 352 -21.74 -15.31 -19.94
N LEU A 353 -23.03 -15.44 -19.68
CA LEU A 353 -23.61 -15.11 -18.38
C LEU A 353 -23.46 -16.32 -17.45
N VAL A 354 -23.11 -16.07 -16.19
CA VAL A 354 -23.04 -17.07 -15.13
C VAL A 354 -24.37 -17.81 -14.94
N GLY A 355 -24.31 -19.13 -14.80
CA GLY A 355 -25.50 -20.00 -14.89
C GLY A 355 -26.55 -19.84 -13.78
N ASP A 356 -26.16 -19.36 -12.59
CA ASP A 356 -27.04 -19.20 -11.41
C ASP A 356 -27.35 -17.72 -11.07
N GLY A 357 -26.72 -16.77 -11.76
CA GLY A 357 -26.86 -15.33 -11.48
C GLY A 357 -26.12 -14.84 -10.23
N VAL A 358 -25.13 -15.58 -9.70
CA VAL A 358 -24.44 -15.25 -8.45
C VAL A 358 -22.93 -14.99 -8.69
N TYR A 359 -22.35 -14.08 -7.91
CA TYR A 359 -20.90 -13.82 -7.91
C TYR A 359 -20.07 -15.06 -7.51
N GLY A 360 -20.51 -15.72 -6.45
CA GLY A 360 -19.94 -16.95 -5.92
C GLY A 360 -19.80 -16.91 -4.41
N VAL A 361 -20.42 -17.89 -3.77
CA VAL A 361 -20.55 -18.08 -2.31
C VAL A 361 -20.13 -19.52 -1.98
N PRO A 362 -19.36 -19.76 -0.90
CA PRO A 362 -19.00 -21.12 -0.49
C PRO A 362 -20.21 -21.85 0.10
N GLU A 363 -20.40 -23.11 -0.31
CA GLU A 363 -21.38 -24.02 0.30
C GLU A 363 -20.77 -24.81 1.47
N VAL A 364 -21.62 -25.34 2.36
CA VAL A 364 -21.21 -26.12 3.56
C VAL A 364 -20.45 -27.41 3.21
N ASN A 365 -20.60 -27.90 1.98
CA ASN A 365 -19.87 -29.04 1.41
C ASN A 365 -18.46 -28.69 0.88
N GLY A 366 -18.02 -27.43 0.96
CA GLY A 366 -16.74 -26.94 0.45
C GLY A 366 -16.72 -26.61 -1.05
N THR A 367 -17.84 -26.79 -1.77
CA THR A 367 -17.99 -26.34 -3.16
C THR A 367 -18.31 -24.84 -3.23
N TRP A 368 -18.25 -24.28 -4.44
CA TRP A 368 -18.52 -22.86 -4.70
C TRP A 368 -19.56 -22.70 -5.80
N THR A 369 -20.46 -21.75 -5.59
CA THR A 369 -21.47 -21.30 -6.58
C THR A 369 -20.91 -20.18 -7.48
N GLY A 370 -21.70 -19.72 -8.44
CA GLY A 370 -21.44 -18.52 -9.23
C GLY A 370 -20.20 -18.57 -10.12
N MET A 371 -19.71 -17.38 -10.51
CA MET A 371 -18.53 -17.23 -11.37
C MET A 371 -17.27 -17.86 -10.75
N VAL A 372 -17.14 -17.80 -9.42
CA VAL A 372 -16.07 -18.50 -8.68
C VAL A 372 -16.19 -20.03 -8.86
N GLY A 373 -17.41 -20.57 -8.79
CA GLY A 373 -17.70 -21.97 -9.08
C GLY A 373 -17.38 -22.38 -10.52
N GLU A 374 -17.72 -21.57 -11.52
CA GLU A 374 -17.43 -21.87 -12.94
C GLU A 374 -15.91 -21.91 -13.26
N LEU A 375 -15.10 -21.09 -12.57
CA LEU A 375 -13.64 -21.15 -12.64
C LEU A 375 -13.06 -22.40 -11.95
N ILE A 376 -13.60 -22.79 -10.79
CA ILE A 376 -13.15 -23.98 -10.03
C ILE A 376 -13.58 -25.28 -10.72
N ALA A 377 -14.78 -25.32 -11.31
CA ALA A 377 -15.31 -26.49 -12.01
C ALA A 377 -14.42 -26.94 -13.18
N ARG A 378 -13.67 -26.02 -13.80
CA ARG A 378 -12.63 -26.34 -14.80
C ARG A 378 -11.59 -27.34 -14.27
N LYS A 379 -11.22 -27.25 -12.99
CA LYS A 379 -10.28 -28.17 -12.32
C LYS A 379 -10.94 -29.51 -12.00
N ALA A 380 -12.20 -29.50 -11.56
CA ALA A 380 -12.92 -30.71 -11.17
C ALA A 380 -13.21 -31.62 -12.37
N ASP A 381 -13.68 -31.07 -13.48
CA ASP A 381 -14.13 -31.86 -14.63
C ASP A 381 -12.98 -32.57 -15.37
N LEU A 382 -11.74 -32.08 -15.29
CA LEU A 382 -10.58 -32.80 -15.85
C LEU A 382 -10.30 -34.10 -15.08
N ALA A 383 -10.60 -34.14 -13.78
CA ALA A 383 -10.52 -35.36 -12.97
C ALA A 383 -11.77 -36.25 -13.12
N VAL A 384 -12.97 -35.66 -13.16
CA VAL A 384 -14.23 -36.41 -13.18
C VAL A 384 -14.53 -37.01 -14.56
N ALA A 385 -14.20 -36.34 -15.66
CA ALA A 385 -14.39 -36.90 -17.01
C ALA A 385 -13.59 -38.18 -17.24
N VAL A 386 -12.39 -38.29 -16.64
CA VAL A 386 -11.53 -39.49 -16.71
C VAL A 386 -12.05 -40.61 -15.82
N MET A 387 -12.67 -40.30 -14.68
CA MET A 387 -13.29 -41.32 -13.80
C MET A 387 -14.61 -41.89 -14.33
N THR A 388 -15.32 -41.21 -15.24
CA THR A 388 -16.73 -41.54 -15.56
C THR A 388 -16.92 -42.35 -16.85
N LEU A 389 -15.89 -43.06 -17.33
CA LEU A 389 -16.01 -44.08 -18.39
C LEU A 389 -16.44 -45.46 -17.85
N GLY A 390 -17.17 -45.51 -16.72
CA GLY A 390 -17.54 -46.75 -16.04
C GLY A 390 -18.97 -46.84 -15.47
N MET A 391 -19.71 -45.72 -15.34
CA MET A 391 -21.09 -45.78 -14.83
C MET A 391 -21.95 -44.59 -15.30
N SER A 392 -23.20 -44.86 -15.69
CA SER A 392 -24.14 -43.84 -16.16
C SER A 392 -24.83 -43.13 -14.99
N ILE A 393 -24.40 -41.91 -14.67
CA ILE A 393 -25.16 -40.94 -13.86
C ILE A 393 -25.32 -39.65 -14.66
N LEU A 394 -26.52 -39.06 -14.60
CA LEU A 394 -27.00 -38.07 -15.57
C LEU A 394 -27.03 -36.65 -14.98
N TYR A 395 -26.58 -35.67 -15.76
CA TYR A 395 -26.76 -34.22 -15.61
C TYR A 395 -26.46 -33.54 -14.26
N ARG A 396 -25.28 -32.91 -14.19
CA ARG A 396 -25.18 -31.49 -13.81
C ARG A 396 -23.99 -30.79 -14.49
N VAL A 397 -24.10 -30.57 -15.80
CA VAL A 397 -23.05 -29.92 -16.62
C VAL A 397 -22.85 -28.48 -16.14
N HIS A 398 -21.82 -28.25 -15.32
CA HIS A 398 -21.36 -26.89 -15.00
C HIS A 398 -20.56 -26.37 -16.20
N MET A 399 -20.95 -25.21 -16.73
CA MET A 399 -20.26 -24.67 -17.91
C MET A 399 -18.92 -24.05 -17.50
N LYS A 400 -17.91 -24.29 -18.33
CA LYS A 400 -16.51 -23.97 -18.02
C LYS A 400 -16.17 -22.56 -18.48
N ALA A 401 -15.47 -21.81 -17.63
CA ALA A 401 -14.95 -20.49 -17.92
C ALA A 401 -13.41 -20.45 -17.89
N ASP A 402 -12.82 -19.55 -18.68
CA ASP A 402 -11.40 -19.23 -18.65
C ASP A 402 -11.09 -18.04 -17.73
N LEU A 403 -12.01 -17.06 -17.69
CA LEU A 403 -11.81 -15.75 -17.08
C LEU A 403 -13.14 -15.26 -16.48
N ALA A 404 -13.10 -14.60 -15.32
CA ALA A 404 -14.27 -13.93 -14.73
C ALA A 404 -14.06 -12.41 -14.71
N VAL A 405 -14.91 -11.65 -15.42
CA VAL A 405 -14.80 -10.18 -15.53
C VAL A 405 -16.15 -9.53 -15.20
N ALA A 406 -16.22 -8.90 -14.04
CA ALA A 406 -17.39 -8.24 -13.46
C ALA A 406 -16.95 -7.27 -12.34
N GLY A 407 -17.89 -6.72 -11.56
CA GLY A 407 -17.64 -6.11 -10.24
C GLY A 407 -17.20 -7.15 -9.17
N LEU A 408 -16.24 -8.00 -9.49
CA LEU A 408 -15.84 -9.12 -8.62
C LEU A 408 -14.87 -8.63 -7.53
N THR A 409 -15.39 -8.34 -6.34
CA THR A 409 -14.56 -7.94 -5.19
C THR A 409 -13.52 -9.01 -4.86
N ILE A 410 -12.25 -8.62 -4.81
CA ILE A 410 -11.15 -9.47 -4.32
C ILE A 410 -11.35 -9.71 -2.81
N THR A 411 -11.31 -10.97 -2.35
CA THR A 411 -11.42 -11.32 -0.93
C THR A 411 -10.53 -12.52 -0.57
N ALA A 412 -10.03 -12.55 0.66
CA ALA A 412 -9.15 -13.61 1.18
C ALA A 412 -9.82 -15.01 1.33
N GLU A 413 -11.11 -15.13 0.99
CA GLU A 413 -11.78 -16.43 0.83
C GLU A 413 -11.74 -16.90 -0.63
N ARG A 414 -11.96 -15.98 -1.58
CA ARG A 414 -11.88 -16.26 -3.02
C ARG A 414 -10.44 -16.51 -3.47
N GLU A 415 -9.49 -15.72 -2.97
CA GLU A 415 -8.04 -15.84 -3.27
C GLU A 415 -7.42 -17.20 -2.88
N LYS A 416 -8.08 -17.97 -2.01
CA LYS A 416 -7.66 -19.36 -1.68
C LYS A 416 -8.01 -20.37 -2.77
N VAL A 417 -8.96 -20.06 -3.65
CA VAL A 417 -9.59 -21.00 -4.58
C VAL A 417 -9.58 -20.54 -6.05
N ILE A 418 -9.41 -19.25 -6.31
CA ILE A 418 -9.16 -18.62 -7.62
C ILE A 418 -8.05 -17.58 -7.48
N ASP A 419 -7.26 -17.39 -8.53
CA ASP A 419 -6.29 -16.29 -8.61
C ASP A 419 -6.97 -15.00 -9.06
N PHE A 420 -6.35 -13.87 -8.72
CA PHE A 420 -6.77 -12.54 -9.15
C PHE A 420 -5.63 -11.76 -9.82
N SER A 421 -6.00 -10.92 -10.78
CA SER A 421 -5.15 -9.85 -11.30
C SER A 421 -4.93 -8.72 -10.27
N LYS A 422 -4.06 -7.76 -10.59
CA LYS A 422 -4.07 -6.43 -9.96
C LYS A 422 -5.48 -5.82 -10.01
N PRO A 423 -5.89 -5.06 -8.98
CA PRO A 423 -7.18 -4.41 -8.97
C PRO A 423 -7.25 -3.34 -10.06
N PHE A 424 -8.20 -3.47 -10.99
CA PHE A 424 -8.40 -2.50 -12.06
C PHE A 424 -9.17 -1.26 -11.59
N MET A 425 -9.93 -1.38 -10.49
CA MET A 425 -10.72 -0.31 -9.89
C MET A 425 -10.75 -0.43 -8.35
N THR A 426 -10.41 0.64 -7.65
CA THR A 426 -10.38 0.73 -6.17
C THR A 426 -11.68 1.35 -5.63
N LEU A 427 -12.18 0.85 -4.51
CA LEU A 427 -13.50 1.16 -3.94
C LEU A 427 -13.57 0.82 -2.43
N GLY A 428 -14.72 1.03 -1.81
CA GLY A 428 -15.03 0.53 -0.46
C GLY A 428 -16.54 0.43 -0.21
N ILE A 429 -16.95 -0.15 0.91
CA ILE A 429 -18.35 -0.07 1.35
C ILE A 429 -18.67 1.38 1.71
N SER A 430 -19.82 1.84 1.25
CA SER A 430 -20.36 3.18 1.49
C SER A 430 -21.80 3.09 1.99
N ILE A 431 -22.27 4.14 2.68
CA ILE A 431 -23.66 4.23 3.15
C ILE A 431 -24.45 5.05 2.13
N LEU A 432 -25.52 4.47 1.57
CA LEU A 432 -26.47 5.14 0.69
C LEU A 432 -27.76 5.42 1.45
N TYR A 433 -28.18 6.68 1.45
CA TYR A 433 -29.38 7.13 2.15
C TYR A 433 -30.18 8.13 1.30
N ARG A 434 -31.41 8.44 1.71
CA ARG A 434 -32.28 9.40 1.03
C ARG A 434 -31.98 10.84 1.47
N VAL A 435 -31.89 11.77 0.53
CA VAL A 435 -31.70 13.21 0.79
C VAL A 435 -32.86 13.73 1.64
N HIS A 436 -32.56 14.16 2.85
CA HIS A 436 -33.51 14.88 3.69
C HIS A 436 -33.46 16.36 3.33
N MET A 437 -34.26 16.78 2.36
CA MET A 437 -34.60 18.20 2.24
C MET A 437 -35.38 18.60 3.50
N GLY A 438 -34.78 19.48 4.30
CA GLY A 438 -35.30 19.87 5.59
C GLY A 438 -36.60 20.68 5.50
N LEU A 439 -37.74 19.97 5.50
CA LEU A 439 -38.92 20.49 6.19
C LEU A 439 -38.51 20.71 7.66
N PRO A 440 -38.68 21.92 8.22
CA PRO A 440 -38.29 22.19 9.61
C PRO A 440 -39.02 21.23 10.56
N LYS A 441 -38.33 20.76 11.60
CA LYS A 441 -38.78 19.69 12.52
C LYS A 441 -39.99 20.09 13.35
N LEU A 442 -41.19 20.07 12.75
CA LEU A 442 -42.47 20.38 13.39
C LEU A 442 -43.21 19.09 13.82
N ALA A 443 -42.47 18.18 14.48
CA ALA A 443 -43.00 16.93 15.04
C ALA A 443 -42.10 16.38 16.17
N LEU A 444 -42.30 16.89 17.39
CA LEU A 444 -42.04 16.09 18.59
C LEU A 444 -43.35 15.35 18.96
N PRO A 445 -43.29 14.06 19.37
CA PRO A 445 -44.48 13.30 19.71
C PRO A 445 -45.00 13.68 21.11
N MET A 446 -45.64 14.84 21.21
CA MET A 446 -46.42 15.23 22.39
C MET A 446 -47.82 14.61 22.32
N SER A 447 -48.22 13.91 23.37
CA SER A 447 -49.50 13.23 23.45
C SER A 447 -50.67 14.22 23.64
N ASN A 448 -51.73 14.02 22.86
CA ASN A 448 -53.10 14.50 23.08
C ASN A 448 -53.27 15.96 23.56
N SER A 449 -53.45 16.90 22.62
CA SER A 449 -54.72 17.64 22.57
C SER A 449 -54.91 18.47 21.29
N SER A 450 -56.18 18.59 20.93
CA SER A 450 -56.77 19.20 19.74
C SER A 450 -56.40 20.67 19.42
N ILE A 451 -56.52 20.98 18.11
CA ILE A 451 -56.54 22.29 17.42
C ILE A 451 -55.21 22.64 16.72
N GLN A 452 -55.29 22.89 15.41
CA GLN A 452 -54.15 23.04 14.51
C GLN A 452 -54.38 24.25 13.59
N GLN A 453 -53.49 25.26 13.65
CA GLN A 453 -53.48 26.42 12.77
C GLN A 453 -52.03 26.76 12.37
N PRO A 454 -51.61 26.56 11.10
CA PRO A 454 -50.20 26.70 10.70
C PRO A 454 -49.65 28.14 10.60
N SER A 455 -50.40 29.15 11.03
CA SER A 455 -50.16 30.56 10.69
C SER A 455 -49.44 31.38 11.76
N VAL A 456 -48.99 30.76 12.86
CA VAL A 456 -48.40 31.47 14.02
C VAL A 456 -46.88 31.28 14.09
N ASP A 457 -46.38 30.09 13.76
CA ASP A 457 -44.97 29.71 13.93
C ASP A 457 -44.01 30.57 13.08
N PHE A 458 -44.46 31.01 11.90
CA PHE A 458 -43.71 31.89 10.99
C PHE A 458 -43.32 33.26 11.57
N ALA A 459 -43.94 33.69 12.68
CA ALA A 459 -43.56 34.92 13.37
C ALA A 459 -42.37 34.74 14.34
N GLN A 460 -42.08 33.51 14.77
CA GLN A 460 -41.01 33.24 15.75
C GLN A 460 -39.61 33.23 15.12
N GLU A 461 -39.49 32.93 13.83
CA GLU A 461 -38.21 32.77 13.14
C GLU A 461 -37.34 34.04 13.18
N TYR A 462 -37.96 35.22 13.04
CA TYR A 462 -37.27 36.52 13.20
C TYR A 462 -36.93 36.88 14.65
N MET A 463 -37.58 36.26 15.65
CA MET A 463 -37.31 36.52 17.07
C MET A 463 -36.20 35.61 17.63
N TRP A 464 -35.85 34.52 16.94
CA TRP A 464 -34.93 33.49 17.42
C TRP A 464 -33.46 33.86 17.71
N PRO A 465 -32.87 35.00 17.27
CA PRO A 465 -31.50 35.39 17.64
C PRO A 465 -31.22 35.56 19.14
N PHE A 466 -32.27 35.61 19.97
CA PHE A 466 -32.24 35.51 21.42
C PHE A 466 -33.32 34.53 21.86
N GLY A 467 -33.06 33.71 22.89
CA GLY A 467 -34.03 32.70 23.33
C GLY A 467 -35.34 33.33 23.82
N PRO A 468 -36.46 32.58 23.86
CA PRO A 468 -37.73 33.09 24.39
C PRO A 468 -37.59 33.70 25.79
N CYS A 469 -36.78 33.04 26.64
CA CYS A 469 -36.44 33.52 27.98
C CYS A 469 -35.67 34.85 28.01
N ASP A 470 -34.99 35.25 26.94
CA ASP A 470 -34.18 36.48 26.89
C ASP A 470 -34.97 37.67 26.32
N TRP A 471 -35.81 37.45 25.31
CA TRP A 471 -36.89 38.41 24.98
C TRP A 471 -37.81 38.61 26.19
N GLN A 472 -38.21 37.53 26.87
CA GLN A 472 -39.04 37.62 28.06
C GLN A 472 -38.30 38.23 29.25
N LYS A 473 -36.97 38.11 29.39
CA LYS A 473 -36.20 38.94 30.34
C LYS A 473 -36.14 40.41 29.90
N SER A 474 -36.04 40.71 28.61
CA SER A 474 -35.98 42.07 28.10
C SER A 474 -37.33 42.82 28.13
N PHE A 475 -38.45 42.11 28.31
CA PHE A 475 -39.80 42.70 28.43
C PHE A 475 -40.49 42.44 29.79
N SER A 476 -40.21 41.33 30.49
CA SER A 476 -40.86 40.97 31.76
C SER A 476 -40.01 41.26 33.01
N ARG A 477 -38.75 41.68 32.85
CA ARG A 477 -37.99 42.31 33.94
C ARG A 477 -38.61 43.66 34.37
N ASP A 478 -39.44 44.25 33.51
CA ASP A 478 -40.17 45.49 33.75
C ASP A 478 -41.53 45.31 34.49
N SER A 479 -41.92 44.10 34.95
CA SER A 479 -43.29 43.87 35.45
C SER A 479 -43.47 43.29 36.87
N ILE A 480 -42.81 42.20 37.30
CA ILE A 480 -43.33 41.39 38.45
C ILE A 480 -42.40 41.17 39.67
N LEU A 481 -41.08 41.40 39.62
CA LEU A 481 -40.17 41.08 40.75
C LEU A 481 -39.25 42.22 41.22
N LEU A 482 -39.84 43.29 41.79
CA LEU A 482 -39.12 44.32 42.56
C LEU A 482 -39.88 44.76 43.85
N SER A 483 -40.40 43.81 44.62
CA SER A 483 -41.04 44.11 45.92
C SER A 483 -40.05 44.40 47.07
N ASN A 484 -38.77 44.05 46.93
CA ASN A 484 -37.75 44.21 47.98
C ASN A 484 -36.36 44.57 47.43
N ILE A 485 -36.18 45.81 46.94
CA ILE A 485 -34.91 46.58 47.02
C ILE A 485 -35.22 48.08 46.78
N ARG A 486 -34.35 48.97 47.27
CA ARG A 486 -34.68 50.37 47.56
C ARG A 486 -34.48 51.31 46.36
N ARG A 487 -35.59 51.75 45.73
CA ARG A 487 -35.71 52.89 44.79
C ARG A 487 -34.73 52.88 43.59
N GLU A 488 -35.13 52.23 42.51
CA GLU A 488 -34.81 52.70 41.16
C GLU A 488 -36.02 52.42 40.25
N GLU A 489 -36.46 53.42 39.48
CA GLU A 489 -37.68 53.39 38.66
C GLU A 489 -37.30 53.22 37.17
N THR A 490 -38.24 52.78 36.33
CA THR A 490 -37.96 52.41 34.93
C THR A 490 -37.43 53.58 34.08
N PRO A 491 -36.57 53.34 33.06
CA PRO A 491 -35.93 54.40 32.27
C PRO A 491 -36.84 55.50 31.68
N PRO A 492 -38.06 55.23 31.14
CA PRO A 492 -38.95 56.30 30.67
C PRO A 492 -39.54 57.13 31.82
N LEU A 493 -39.80 56.55 33.00
CA LEU A 493 -40.14 57.33 34.19
C LEU A 493 -38.91 58.07 34.76
N TRP A 494 -37.70 57.52 34.65
CA TRP A 494 -36.48 58.22 35.04
C TRP A 494 -36.18 59.44 34.17
N SER A 495 -36.43 59.36 32.85
CA SER A 495 -36.33 60.52 31.96
C SER A 495 -37.40 61.56 32.29
N HIS A 496 -38.65 61.13 32.50
CA HIS A 496 -39.77 62.00 32.88
C HIS A 496 -39.54 62.71 34.22
N ASN A 497 -39.23 61.96 35.27
CA ASN A 497 -39.04 62.47 36.62
C ASN A 497 -37.80 63.39 36.70
N LYS A 498 -36.68 63.05 36.04
CA LYS A 498 -35.53 63.96 35.95
C LYS A 498 -35.81 65.19 35.08
N ALA A 499 -36.60 65.07 34.02
CA ALA A 499 -36.96 66.22 33.20
C ALA A 499 -37.88 67.20 33.92
N GLN A 500 -38.82 66.73 34.75
CA GLN A 500 -39.63 67.61 35.60
C GLN A 500 -38.83 68.23 36.74
N LEU A 501 -38.00 67.44 37.44
CA LEU A 501 -37.24 67.88 38.63
C LEU A 501 -36.02 68.76 38.32
N THR A 502 -35.51 68.78 37.08
CA THR A 502 -34.30 69.56 36.73
C THR A 502 -34.69 70.93 36.13
N PRO A 503 -34.39 72.07 36.78
CA PRO A 503 -34.77 73.39 36.27
C PRO A 503 -34.24 73.72 34.86
N TYR A 504 -33.12 73.11 34.46
CA TYR A 504 -32.44 73.34 33.18
C TYR A 504 -33.10 72.67 31.96
N GLU A 505 -34.15 71.86 32.14
CA GLU A 505 -34.98 71.33 31.04
C GLU A 505 -36.12 72.29 30.66
N TRP A 506 -36.57 73.10 31.62
CA TRP A 506 -37.66 74.07 31.44
C TRP A 506 -37.16 75.33 30.73
N TYR A 507 -37.84 75.77 29.67
CA TYR A 507 -37.42 76.97 28.92
C TYR A 507 -38.59 77.82 28.42
N SER A 508 -38.32 79.12 28.17
CA SER A 508 -39.23 79.99 27.42
C SER A 508 -38.97 79.81 25.91
N PRO A 509 -39.99 79.52 25.09
CA PRO A 509 -39.83 79.43 23.63
C PRO A 509 -39.60 80.80 22.95
N HIS A 510 -39.67 81.91 23.69
CA HIS A 510 -39.46 83.27 23.15
C HIS A 510 -38.48 84.08 24.02
N PRO A 511 -37.57 84.88 23.42
CA PRO A 511 -36.68 85.78 24.15
C PRO A 511 -37.46 87.00 24.66
N CYS A 512 -37.79 87.00 25.96
CA CYS A 512 -38.61 88.05 26.56
C CYS A 512 -37.84 89.34 26.85
N SER A 513 -38.14 90.42 26.11
CA SER A 513 -37.78 91.77 26.53
C SER A 513 -38.68 92.23 27.69
N GLN A 514 -38.07 92.61 28.82
CA GLN A 514 -38.71 93.25 29.99
C GLN A 514 -39.76 92.41 30.76
N GLY A 515 -39.28 91.52 31.63
CA GLY A 515 -39.73 91.51 33.03
C GLY A 515 -40.98 90.71 33.43
N ARG A 516 -41.79 90.16 32.51
CA ARG A 516 -42.89 89.23 32.87
C ARG A 516 -43.06 88.10 31.85
N CYS A 517 -42.47 86.94 32.15
CA CYS A 517 -42.68 85.68 31.41
C CYS A 517 -42.70 84.48 32.38
N ASN A 518 -43.89 84.11 32.86
CA ASN A 518 -44.09 82.98 33.77
C ASN A 518 -44.45 81.65 33.06
N LEU A 519 -44.35 81.60 31.72
CA LEU A 519 -44.63 80.39 30.94
C LEU A 519 -43.34 79.63 30.64
N LEU A 520 -42.93 78.77 31.58
CA LEU A 520 -41.87 77.79 31.34
C LEU A 520 -42.49 76.53 30.72
N VAL A 521 -41.93 76.05 29.62
CA VAL A 521 -42.41 74.86 28.91
C VAL A 521 -41.39 73.73 29.02
N ASN A 522 -41.88 72.52 29.28
CA ASN A 522 -41.12 71.28 29.26
C ASN A 522 -41.64 70.40 28.11
N GLN A 523 -40.74 69.79 27.32
CA GLN A 523 -41.13 68.94 26.19
C GLN A 523 -41.41 67.49 26.60
N TYR A 524 -40.97 67.05 27.78
CA TYR A 524 -41.15 65.69 28.28
C TYR A 524 -42.49 65.51 29.01
N SER A 525 -43.59 65.46 28.24
CA SER A 525 -44.86 64.87 28.69
C SER A 525 -44.71 63.35 28.92
N LEU A 526 -45.66 62.71 29.62
CA LEU A 526 -45.57 61.27 29.89
C LEU A 526 -45.48 60.42 28.61
N GLY A 527 -46.30 60.76 27.59
CA GLY A 527 -46.24 60.13 26.27
C GLY A 527 -44.93 60.43 25.53
N ASN A 528 -44.44 61.67 25.59
CA ASN A 528 -43.18 62.05 24.95
C ASN A 528 -41.96 61.35 25.60
N SER A 529 -41.98 61.14 26.92
CA SER A 529 -40.97 60.37 27.65
C SER A 529 -40.98 58.87 27.31
N LEU A 530 -42.11 58.32 26.84
CA LEU A 530 -42.21 56.96 26.31
C LEU A 530 -41.83 56.88 24.82
N TRP A 531 -42.11 57.92 24.03
CA TRP A 531 -41.79 57.97 22.60
C TRP A 531 -40.29 58.22 22.34
N PHE A 532 -39.63 59.04 23.16
CA PHE A 532 -38.21 59.38 23.01
C PHE A 532 -37.27 58.13 23.00
N PRO A 533 -37.39 57.15 23.92
CA PRO A 533 -36.62 55.91 23.85
C PRO A 533 -36.87 55.08 22.58
N VAL A 534 -38.12 55.05 22.09
CA VAL A 534 -38.51 54.30 20.88
C VAL A 534 -37.83 54.87 19.63
N GLY A 535 -37.80 56.19 19.47
CA GLY A 535 -37.08 56.85 18.37
C GLY A 535 -35.56 56.55 18.37
N GLY A 536 -34.97 56.33 19.56
CA GLY A 536 -33.61 55.83 19.70
C GLY A 536 -33.45 54.36 19.29
N PHE A 537 -34.35 53.49 19.75
CA PHE A 537 -34.34 52.05 19.43
C PHE A 537 -34.59 51.78 17.93
N MET A 538 -35.44 52.58 17.27
CA MET A 538 -35.73 52.45 15.84
C MET A 538 -34.72 53.21 14.95
N GLN A 539 -33.66 53.80 15.52
CA GLN A 539 -32.60 54.57 14.84
C GLN A 539 -33.04 55.79 14.02
N GLN A 540 -34.34 56.15 14.03
CA GLN A 540 -34.88 57.32 13.32
C GLN A 540 -34.63 58.65 14.05
N GLY A 541 -34.15 58.59 15.30
CA GLY A 541 -33.97 59.75 16.16
C GLY A 541 -35.30 60.24 16.77
N SER A 542 -35.30 61.43 17.35
CA SER A 542 -36.53 62.06 17.83
C SER A 542 -36.44 63.58 17.74
N THR A 543 -37.59 64.25 17.69
CA THR A 543 -37.71 65.71 17.64
C THR A 543 -37.43 66.40 18.98
N ILE A 544 -37.25 65.64 20.07
CA ILE A 544 -37.05 66.14 21.43
C ILE A 544 -35.58 65.91 21.80
N ALA A 545 -34.87 66.98 22.13
CA ALA A 545 -33.44 66.93 22.45
C ALA A 545 -33.21 67.22 23.94
N PRO A 546 -32.67 66.27 24.74
CA PRO A 546 -32.39 66.49 26.16
C PRO A 546 -31.37 67.62 26.33
N ARG A 547 -31.61 68.51 27.30
CA ARG A 547 -30.81 69.73 27.52
C ARG A 547 -30.00 69.67 28.80
N ALA A 548 -30.55 69.13 29.88
CA ALA A 548 -29.80 68.93 31.11
C ALA A 548 -28.72 67.86 30.94
N LEU A 549 -27.61 68.01 31.68
CA LEU A 549 -26.55 67.01 31.71
C LEU A 549 -27.07 65.65 32.20
N SER A 550 -28.00 65.65 33.15
CA SER A 550 -28.62 64.45 33.73
C SER A 550 -29.45 63.64 32.73
N THR A 551 -30.28 64.30 31.91
CA THR A 551 -31.10 63.66 30.86
C THR A 551 -30.24 63.24 29.67
N ARG A 552 -29.20 64.02 29.33
CA ARG A 552 -28.20 63.66 28.31
C ARG A 552 -27.41 62.41 28.65
N CYS A 553 -26.90 62.26 29.89
CA CYS A 553 -26.18 61.06 30.29
C CYS A 553 -27.06 59.80 30.23
N VAL A 554 -28.31 59.87 30.70
CA VAL A 554 -29.27 58.75 30.58
C VAL A 554 -29.53 58.40 29.10
N SER A 555 -29.69 59.40 28.24
CA SER A 555 -29.92 59.19 26.80
C SER A 555 -28.70 58.60 26.09
N GLY A 556 -27.48 59.01 26.47
CA GLY A 556 -26.25 58.43 25.94
C GLY A 556 -26.03 56.97 26.33
N VAL A 557 -26.36 56.60 27.58
CA VAL A 557 -26.35 55.19 28.02
C VAL A 557 -27.41 54.38 27.29
N TRP A 558 -28.62 54.94 27.08
CA TRP A 558 -29.65 54.29 26.28
C TRP A 558 -29.20 54.06 24.84
N TRP A 559 -28.65 55.07 24.17
CA TRP A 559 -28.15 54.93 22.79
C TRP A 559 -27.01 53.92 22.66
N ALA A 560 -26.09 53.86 23.63
CA ALA A 560 -25.05 52.84 23.67
C ALA A 560 -25.63 51.43 23.83
N PHE A 561 -26.62 51.25 24.72
CA PHE A 561 -27.32 49.99 24.90
C PHE A 561 -28.09 49.56 23.64
N THR A 562 -28.88 50.44 23.03
CA THR A 562 -29.65 50.12 21.82
C THR A 562 -28.73 49.82 20.63
N LEU A 563 -27.59 50.50 20.51
CA LEU A 563 -26.60 50.21 19.48
C LEU A 563 -26.06 48.77 19.63
N ILE A 564 -25.65 48.38 20.85
CA ILE A 564 -25.15 47.01 21.13
C ILE A 564 -26.21 45.96 20.80
N ILE A 565 -27.45 46.15 21.24
CA ILE A 565 -28.55 45.20 20.98
C ILE A 565 -28.81 45.05 19.47
N ILE A 566 -28.90 46.15 18.73
CA ILE A 566 -29.20 46.12 17.29
C ILE A 566 -28.03 45.53 16.51
N SER A 567 -26.77 45.88 16.84
CA SER A 567 -25.58 45.28 16.23
C SER A 567 -25.48 43.77 16.50
N SER A 568 -25.84 43.31 17.70
CA SER A 568 -25.86 41.86 18.00
C SER A 568 -26.99 41.14 17.27
N TYR A 569 -28.16 41.77 17.14
CA TYR A 569 -29.29 41.22 16.39
C TYR A 569 -28.97 41.09 14.90
N THR A 570 -28.44 42.14 14.27
CA THR A 570 -28.11 42.10 12.83
C THR A 570 -26.95 41.14 12.53
N ALA A 571 -25.96 41.02 13.42
CA ALA A 571 -24.89 40.03 13.30
C ALA A 571 -25.43 38.59 13.36
N ASN A 572 -26.27 38.27 14.36
CA ASN A 572 -26.86 36.93 14.49
C ASN A 572 -27.82 36.61 13.34
N LEU A 573 -28.63 37.58 12.89
CA LEU A 573 -29.52 37.41 11.74
C LEU A 573 -28.73 37.14 10.44
N ALA A 574 -27.63 37.87 10.21
CA ALA A 574 -26.76 37.60 9.07
C ALA A 574 -26.09 36.22 9.15
N ALA A 575 -25.67 35.79 10.34
CA ALA A 575 -25.10 34.46 10.57
C ALA A 575 -26.12 33.31 10.38
N PHE A 576 -27.41 33.55 10.67
CA PHE A 576 -28.48 32.59 10.42
C PHE A 576 -28.83 32.51 8.92
N LEU A 577 -29.07 33.66 8.27
CA LEU A 577 -29.47 33.73 6.86
C LEU A 577 -28.38 33.25 5.89
N THR A 578 -27.12 33.19 6.31
CA THR A 578 -26.01 32.62 5.53
C THR A 578 -25.80 31.12 5.72
N VAL A 579 -26.50 30.46 6.66
CA VAL A 579 -26.27 29.06 7.01
C VAL A 579 -27.57 28.26 7.15
N GLN A 580 -28.22 27.99 6.01
CA GLN A 580 -29.21 26.90 5.92
C GLN A 580 -28.51 25.55 6.08
N ARG A 581 -28.47 25.01 7.31
CA ARG A 581 -27.98 23.64 7.53
C ARG A 581 -28.99 22.63 7.04
N MET A 582 -28.55 21.65 6.24
CA MET A 582 -29.27 20.39 6.12
C MET A 582 -29.04 19.62 7.43
N ASP A 583 -30.11 19.33 8.16
CA ASP A 583 -30.07 18.43 9.32
C ASP A 583 -29.81 17.00 8.83
N VAL A 584 -28.54 16.60 8.75
CA VAL A 584 -28.15 15.24 8.40
C VAL A 584 -28.38 14.34 9.63
N PRO A 585 -29.20 13.28 9.56
CA PRO A 585 -29.57 12.49 10.74
C PRO A 585 -28.51 11.46 11.17
N ILE A 586 -27.44 11.29 10.37
CA ILE A 586 -26.33 10.36 10.56
C ILE A 586 -25.11 11.05 9.93
N GLU A 587 -23.98 11.20 10.64
CA GLU A 587 -22.72 11.67 10.05
C GLU A 587 -21.71 10.52 9.87
N SER A 588 -21.76 9.52 10.76
CA SER A 588 -20.83 8.40 10.85
C SER A 588 -21.51 7.02 10.85
N VAL A 589 -20.70 5.96 10.76
CA VAL A 589 -21.20 4.57 10.86
C VAL A 589 -21.52 4.17 12.31
N ASP A 590 -20.86 4.77 13.30
CA ASP A 590 -21.12 4.54 14.72
C ASP A 590 -22.48 5.13 15.14
N ASP A 591 -22.84 6.32 14.62
CA ASP A 591 -24.20 6.88 14.80
C ASP A 591 -25.27 5.89 14.36
N LEU A 592 -25.08 5.28 13.17
CA LEU A 592 -25.99 4.30 12.58
C LEU A 592 -26.07 3.00 13.41
N ALA A 593 -24.99 2.61 14.08
CA ALA A 593 -24.89 1.40 14.89
C ALA A 593 -25.41 1.56 16.33
N ASP A 594 -25.33 2.76 16.90
CA ASP A 594 -25.83 3.08 18.24
C ASP A 594 -27.35 3.37 18.25
N GLN A 595 -27.90 3.81 17.11
CA GLN A 595 -29.34 4.03 16.91
C GLN A 595 -30.08 2.78 16.37
N THR A 596 -31.41 2.79 16.41
CA THR A 596 -32.27 1.69 15.89
C THR A 596 -33.51 2.12 15.10
N ALA A 597 -33.69 3.42 14.86
CA ALA A 597 -34.86 4.02 14.19
C ALA A 597 -34.74 4.09 12.65
N ILE A 598 -33.52 4.06 12.14
CA ILE A 598 -33.16 3.85 10.73
C ILE A 598 -32.69 2.40 10.62
N GLU A 599 -33.35 1.62 9.77
CA GLU A 599 -32.93 0.24 9.47
C GLU A 599 -31.74 0.25 8.51
N TYR A 600 -30.88 -0.76 8.56
CA TYR A 600 -29.74 -0.86 7.63
C TYR A 600 -29.43 -2.31 7.26
N GLY A 601 -28.88 -2.52 6.06
CA GLY A 601 -28.62 -3.85 5.51
C GLY A 601 -27.76 -3.84 4.23
N THR A 602 -27.35 -5.03 3.80
CA THR A 602 -26.54 -5.30 2.59
C THR A 602 -27.26 -6.23 1.61
N ILE A 603 -26.65 -6.52 0.46
CA ILE A 603 -27.10 -7.57 -0.46
C ILE A 603 -26.80 -8.95 0.14
N HIS A 604 -27.80 -9.84 0.15
CA HIS A 604 -27.69 -11.22 0.63
C HIS A 604 -26.69 -12.02 -0.21
N GLY A 605 -25.68 -12.63 0.42
CA GLY A 605 -24.59 -13.35 -0.25
C GLY A 605 -23.54 -12.46 -0.94
N GLY A 606 -23.63 -11.14 -0.79
CA GLY A 606 -22.63 -10.20 -1.30
C GLY A 606 -21.36 -10.13 -0.44
N SER A 607 -20.25 -9.67 -1.03
CA SER A 607 -18.95 -9.50 -0.35
C SER A 607 -19.05 -8.63 0.91
N SER A 608 -19.92 -7.62 0.90
CA SER A 608 -20.23 -6.77 2.06
C SER A 608 -20.93 -7.53 3.21
N MET A 609 -21.76 -8.54 2.92
CA MET A 609 -22.39 -9.37 3.96
C MET A 609 -21.32 -10.19 4.70
N THR A 610 -20.47 -10.90 3.95
CA THR A 610 -19.36 -11.69 4.50
C THR A 610 -18.34 -10.81 5.25
N PHE A 611 -18.12 -9.57 4.81
CA PHE A 611 -17.27 -8.60 5.51
C PHE A 611 -17.76 -8.30 6.94
N PHE A 612 -19.05 -8.00 7.11
CA PHE A 612 -19.62 -7.76 8.45
C PHE A 612 -19.64 -9.04 9.30
N GLN A 613 -19.96 -10.19 8.70
CA GLN A 613 -19.95 -11.51 9.37
C GLN A 613 -18.57 -11.89 9.93
N ASN A 614 -17.51 -11.70 9.15
CA ASN A 614 -16.14 -12.06 9.53
C ASN A 614 -15.39 -10.91 10.25
N SER A 615 -16.05 -9.79 10.53
CA SER A 615 -15.38 -8.61 11.09
C SER A 615 -14.91 -8.83 12.52
N ARG A 616 -13.76 -8.25 12.85
CA ARG A 616 -13.22 -8.16 14.22
C ARG A 616 -13.44 -6.80 14.88
N TYR A 617 -14.01 -5.83 14.17
CA TYR A 617 -14.22 -4.48 14.71
C TYR A 617 -15.54 -4.41 15.48
N GLN A 618 -15.53 -3.81 16.67
CA GLN A 618 -16.61 -3.96 17.65
C GLN A 618 -17.93 -3.33 17.18
N THR A 619 -17.89 -2.16 16.53
CA THR A 619 -19.09 -1.56 15.90
C THR A 619 -19.63 -2.45 14.78
N TYR A 620 -18.76 -2.96 13.90
CA TYR A 620 -19.17 -3.82 12.78
C TYR A 620 -19.77 -5.16 13.24
N GLN A 621 -19.30 -5.71 14.37
CA GLN A 621 -19.94 -6.87 15.01
C GLN A 621 -21.31 -6.55 15.62
N ARG A 622 -21.49 -5.37 16.23
CA ARG A 622 -22.81 -4.90 16.70
C ARG A 622 -23.79 -4.75 15.53
N MET A 623 -23.34 -4.14 14.43
CA MET A 623 -24.10 -4.03 13.18
C MET A 623 -24.46 -5.39 12.58
N TRP A 624 -23.52 -6.34 12.53
CA TRP A 624 -23.79 -7.71 12.07
C TRP A 624 -24.88 -8.39 12.91
N ASN A 625 -24.75 -8.32 14.24
CA ASN A 625 -25.71 -8.92 15.16
C ASN A 625 -27.11 -8.28 15.03
N TYR A 626 -27.19 -6.96 14.80
CA TYR A 626 -28.44 -6.28 14.45
C TYR A 626 -29.02 -6.82 13.13
N MET A 627 -28.22 -6.80 12.04
CA MET A 627 -28.69 -7.22 10.71
C MET A 627 -29.13 -8.69 10.66
N TYR A 628 -28.46 -9.58 11.42
CA TYR A 628 -28.78 -10.99 11.49
C TYR A 628 -30.00 -11.32 12.37
N SER A 629 -30.25 -10.55 13.43
CA SER A 629 -31.36 -10.80 14.37
C SER A 629 -32.67 -10.08 14.03
N LYS A 630 -32.61 -9.01 13.23
CA LYS A 630 -33.77 -8.20 12.86
C LYS A 630 -34.75 -8.96 11.95
N GLN A 631 -36.03 -8.98 12.33
CA GLN A 631 -37.14 -9.35 11.46
C GLN A 631 -38.13 -8.17 11.30
N PRO A 632 -38.72 -7.93 10.11
CA PRO A 632 -38.43 -8.60 8.83
C PRO A 632 -36.98 -8.34 8.37
N SER A 633 -36.47 -9.19 7.47
CA SER A 633 -35.05 -9.15 7.08
C SER A 633 -34.65 -7.78 6.52
N VAL A 634 -33.47 -7.31 6.89
CA VAL A 634 -32.84 -6.10 6.35
C VAL A 634 -32.03 -6.37 5.08
N PHE A 635 -31.68 -7.63 4.80
CA PHE A 635 -30.96 -8.00 3.58
C PHE A 635 -31.87 -7.95 2.35
N VAL A 636 -31.33 -7.52 1.22
CA VAL A 636 -32.01 -7.47 -0.09
C VAL A 636 -31.37 -8.42 -1.10
N LYS A 637 -32.09 -8.79 -2.16
CA LYS A 637 -31.63 -9.72 -3.20
C LYS A 637 -30.94 -9.01 -4.36
N SER A 638 -31.27 -7.76 -4.64
CA SER A 638 -30.61 -6.95 -5.68
C SER A 638 -30.35 -5.52 -5.25
N THR A 639 -29.48 -4.83 -5.99
CA THR A 639 -29.11 -3.43 -5.77
C THR A 639 -30.32 -2.50 -5.95
N GLU A 640 -31.18 -2.81 -6.92
CA GLU A 640 -32.40 -2.06 -7.27
C GLU A 640 -33.45 -2.18 -6.15
N GLU A 641 -33.60 -3.37 -5.55
CA GLU A 641 -34.45 -3.58 -4.37
C GLU A 641 -33.97 -2.75 -3.18
N GLY A 642 -32.65 -2.73 -2.94
CA GLY A 642 -32.03 -1.89 -1.90
C GLY A 642 -32.31 -0.40 -2.10
N ILE A 643 -32.11 0.11 -3.32
CA ILE A 643 -32.37 1.52 -3.67
C ILE A 643 -33.87 1.86 -3.54
N ALA A 644 -34.76 0.98 -3.98
CA ALA A 644 -36.20 1.15 -3.79
C ALA A 644 -36.59 1.18 -2.30
N ARG A 645 -35.92 0.39 -1.45
CA ARG A 645 -36.13 0.42 0.01
C ARG A 645 -35.64 1.74 0.61
N VAL A 646 -34.46 2.24 0.23
CA VAL A 646 -33.92 3.55 0.69
C VAL A 646 -34.85 4.72 0.37
N LEU A 647 -35.46 4.72 -0.82
CA LEU A 647 -36.34 5.82 -1.24
C LEU A 647 -37.70 5.77 -0.53
N ASN A 648 -38.28 4.58 -0.36
CA ASN A 648 -39.63 4.39 0.14
C ASN A 648 -39.74 4.26 1.67
N SER A 649 -38.65 4.00 2.39
CA SER A 649 -38.67 3.77 3.84
C SER A 649 -37.50 4.43 4.58
N ASN A 650 -37.47 4.28 5.91
CA ASN A 650 -36.42 4.84 6.77
C ASN A 650 -35.22 3.88 6.84
N TYR A 651 -34.60 3.62 5.69
CA TYR A 651 -33.58 2.57 5.51
C TYR A 651 -32.31 3.12 4.87
N ALA A 652 -31.14 2.69 5.37
CA ALA A 652 -29.82 2.98 4.83
C ALA A 652 -29.20 1.72 4.21
N PHE A 653 -28.77 1.81 2.96
CA PHE A 653 -28.25 0.65 2.21
C PHE A 653 -26.73 0.68 2.17
N LEU A 654 -26.11 -0.43 2.58
CA LEU A 654 -24.66 -0.59 2.64
C LEU A 654 -24.19 -1.28 1.35
N LEU A 655 -23.60 -0.51 0.43
CA LEU A 655 -23.16 -0.98 -0.89
C LEU A 655 -21.81 -0.39 -1.32
N GLU A 656 -21.17 -1.01 -2.31
CA GLU A 656 -19.88 -0.57 -2.85
C GLU A 656 -19.96 0.84 -3.47
N SER A 657 -18.95 1.67 -3.22
CA SER A 657 -18.97 3.11 -3.52
C SER A 657 -19.11 3.45 -4.99
N THR A 658 -18.66 2.58 -5.89
CA THR A 658 -18.86 2.66 -7.34
C THR A 658 -20.34 2.61 -7.72
N MET A 659 -21.14 1.79 -7.05
CA MET A 659 -22.59 1.70 -7.21
C MET A 659 -23.29 2.94 -6.63
N ASN A 660 -22.85 3.39 -5.44
CA ASN A 660 -23.34 4.62 -4.82
C ASN A 660 -23.18 5.83 -5.76
N GLU A 661 -21.98 6.01 -6.31
CA GLU A 661 -21.66 7.04 -7.31
C GLU A 661 -22.56 6.93 -8.56
N TYR A 662 -22.68 5.73 -9.13
CA TYR A 662 -23.49 5.47 -10.33
C TYR A 662 -24.96 5.87 -10.16
N TYR A 663 -25.56 5.46 -9.04
CA TYR A 663 -26.97 5.67 -8.76
C TYR A 663 -27.28 7.08 -8.24
N ARG A 664 -26.38 7.70 -7.46
CA ARG A 664 -26.49 9.10 -7.00
C ARG A 664 -26.52 10.08 -8.17
N GLN A 665 -25.70 9.87 -9.22
CA GLN A 665 -25.75 10.70 -10.43
C GLN A 665 -27.08 10.57 -11.20
N ARG A 666 -27.81 9.46 -11.05
CA ARG A 666 -29.05 9.16 -11.78
C ARG A 666 -30.31 9.52 -11.00
N ASN A 667 -30.26 9.52 -9.68
CA ASN A 667 -31.38 9.87 -8.81
C ASN A 667 -30.94 10.81 -7.68
N CYS A 668 -31.33 12.07 -7.79
CA CYS A 668 -30.88 13.17 -6.93
C CYS A 668 -31.55 13.16 -5.54
N ASN A 669 -32.48 12.23 -5.30
CA ASN A 669 -33.04 11.98 -3.97
C ASN A 669 -32.15 11.05 -3.12
N LEU A 670 -30.99 10.64 -3.65
CA LEU A 670 -30.01 9.79 -2.97
C LEU A 670 -28.75 10.60 -2.57
N THR A 671 -28.17 10.26 -1.43
CA THR A 671 -26.93 10.83 -0.92
C THR A 671 -26.04 9.75 -0.31
N GLN A 672 -24.73 10.01 -0.28
CA GLN A 672 -23.76 9.21 0.45
C GLN A 672 -23.59 9.79 1.86
N VAL A 673 -23.65 8.93 2.87
CA VAL A 673 -23.34 9.30 4.25
C VAL A 673 -21.94 8.76 4.60
N GLY A 674 -21.11 9.62 5.18
CA GLY A 674 -19.76 9.26 5.62
C GLY A 674 -18.76 8.92 4.49
N GLY A 675 -17.57 8.50 4.93
CA GLY A 675 -16.50 8.00 4.07
C GLY A 675 -16.68 6.55 3.63
N LEU A 676 -15.59 5.93 3.17
CA LEU A 676 -15.54 4.49 2.91
C LEU A 676 -15.24 3.74 4.22
N LEU A 677 -15.96 2.64 4.48
CA LEU A 677 -15.83 1.84 5.69
C LEU A 677 -14.64 0.86 5.65
N ASP A 678 -14.14 0.59 4.44
CA ASP A 678 -12.99 -0.26 4.14
C ASP A 678 -12.36 0.17 2.80
N THR A 679 -11.24 -0.46 2.44
CA THR A 679 -10.58 -0.32 1.14
C THR A 679 -10.52 -1.68 0.44
N LYS A 680 -11.00 -1.71 -0.81
CA LYS A 680 -11.23 -2.90 -1.65
C LYS A 680 -10.88 -2.58 -3.10
N GLY A 681 -10.84 -3.61 -3.94
CA GLY A 681 -10.81 -3.45 -5.38
C GLY A 681 -11.50 -4.58 -6.12
N TYR A 682 -11.88 -4.31 -7.36
CA TYR A 682 -12.26 -5.34 -8.32
C TYR A 682 -11.03 -5.81 -9.11
N GLY A 683 -10.88 -7.12 -9.24
CA GLY A 683 -9.85 -7.76 -10.05
C GLY A 683 -10.49 -8.75 -11.03
N ILE A 684 -9.74 -9.12 -12.07
CA ILE A 684 -10.13 -10.19 -12.98
C ILE A 684 -9.85 -11.52 -12.28
N GLY A 685 -10.87 -12.39 -12.18
CA GLY A 685 -10.75 -13.71 -11.58
C GLY A 685 -10.26 -14.75 -12.57
N MET A 686 -9.34 -15.63 -12.15
CA MET A 686 -8.75 -16.68 -12.97
C MET A 686 -8.64 -18.01 -12.21
N PRO A 687 -8.52 -19.16 -12.88
CA PRO A 687 -8.12 -20.41 -12.21
C PRO A 687 -6.75 -20.25 -11.53
N VAL A 688 -6.54 -20.86 -10.36
CA VAL A 688 -5.26 -20.80 -9.65
C VAL A 688 -4.14 -21.39 -10.51
N GLY A 689 -3.03 -20.66 -10.65
CA GLY A 689 -1.92 -21.04 -11.54
C GLY A 689 -2.12 -20.68 -13.01
N SER A 690 -3.06 -19.77 -13.33
CA SER A 690 -3.27 -19.28 -14.69
C SER A 690 -2.02 -18.61 -15.26
N ILE A 691 -1.46 -19.18 -16.33
CA ILE A 691 -0.32 -18.61 -17.08
C ILE A 691 -0.60 -17.22 -17.67
N PHE A 692 -1.88 -16.82 -17.76
CA PHE A 692 -2.29 -15.51 -18.26
C PHE A 692 -2.23 -14.41 -17.20
N ARG A 693 -2.02 -14.76 -15.92
CA ARG A 693 -2.08 -13.81 -14.80
C ARG A 693 -1.15 -12.62 -15.00
N ASP A 694 0.12 -12.87 -15.29
CA ASP A 694 1.15 -11.84 -15.32
C ASP A 694 1.01 -10.93 -16.55
N GLU A 695 0.56 -11.48 -17.69
CA GLU A 695 0.24 -10.73 -18.92
C GLU A 695 -0.96 -9.79 -18.72
N PHE A 696 -2.02 -10.27 -18.07
CA PHE A 696 -3.16 -9.41 -17.72
C PHE A 696 -2.83 -8.40 -16.62
N ASP A 697 -1.97 -8.73 -15.65
CA ASP A 697 -1.44 -7.76 -14.68
C ASP A 697 -0.70 -6.63 -15.38
N LEU A 698 0.19 -6.96 -16.33
CA LEU A 698 0.93 -5.97 -17.12
C LEU A 698 -0.01 -5.12 -17.99
N ALA A 699 -0.99 -5.74 -18.66
CA ALA A 699 -1.96 -5.02 -19.49
C ALA A 699 -2.89 -4.10 -18.65
N ILE A 700 -3.30 -4.51 -17.45
CA ILE A 700 -4.07 -3.66 -16.53
C ILE A 700 -3.23 -2.46 -16.07
N LEU A 701 -1.95 -2.67 -15.72
CA LEU A 701 -1.03 -1.59 -15.37
C LEU A 701 -0.84 -0.62 -16.55
N GLN A 702 -0.64 -1.13 -17.77
CA GLN A 702 -0.57 -0.32 -18.98
C GLN A 702 -1.85 0.50 -19.22
N LEU A 703 -3.05 -0.06 -18.95
CA LEU A 703 -4.32 0.66 -19.05
C LEU A 703 -4.51 1.70 -17.93
N GLN A 704 -3.86 1.52 -16.77
CA GLN A 704 -3.82 2.51 -15.68
C GLN A 704 -2.85 3.66 -15.99
N GLU A 705 -1.62 3.36 -16.41
CA GLU A 705 -0.61 4.36 -16.79
C GLU A 705 -1.10 5.25 -17.94
N ASN A 706 -1.69 4.65 -18.98
CA ASN A 706 -2.30 5.38 -20.10
C ASN A 706 -3.67 6.03 -19.76
N ASN A 707 -4.10 5.98 -18.49
CA ASN A 707 -5.38 6.50 -17.98
C ASN A 707 -6.64 5.99 -18.73
N ARG A 708 -6.54 4.88 -19.47
CA ARG A 708 -7.66 4.30 -20.25
C ARG A 708 -8.80 3.86 -19.34
N LEU A 709 -8.49 3.25 -18.19
CA LEU A 709 -9.53 2.82 -17.24
C LEU A 709 -10.33 4.00 -16.66
N GLU A 710 -9.70 5.15 -16.42
CA GLU A 710 -10.38 6.36 -15.92
C GLU A 710 -11.25 7.00 -17.02
N ILE A 711 -10.78 7.00 -18.28
CA ILE A 711 -11.59 7.42 -19.45
C ILE A 711 -12.83 6.52 -19.59
N LEU A 712 -12.66 5.20 -19.47
CA LEU A 712 -13.79 4.24 -19.48
C LEU A 712 -14.71 4.43 -18.27
N LYS A 713 -14.17 4.71 -17.06
CA LYS A 713 -14.99 5.00 -15.88
C LYS A 713 -15.86 6.23 -16.13
N ARG A 714 -15.28 7.34 -16.58
CA ARG A 714 -16.05 8.56 -16.88
C ARG A 714 -17.13 8.31 -17.92
N LYS A 715 -16.81 7.62 -19.02
CA LYS A 715 -17.77 7.23 -20.08
C LYS A 715 -19.03 6.52 -19.54
N TRP A 716 -18.87 5.62 -18.57
CA TRP A 716 -19.97 4.77 -18.08
C TRP A 716 -20.66 5.29 -16.80
N TRP A 717 -19.97 6.12 -16.00
CA TRP A 717 -20.53 6.75 -14.80
C TRP A 717 -21.18 8.10 -15.08
N GLU A 718 -20.47 9.01 -15.76
CA GLU A 718 -20.96 10.35 -16.09
C GLU A 718 -22.11 10.31 -17.10
N GLY A 719 -22.95 11.34 -17.12
CA GLY A 719 -24.23 11.37 -17.86
C GLY A 719 -25.48 11.35 -16.98
N GLY A 720 -25.32 11.56 -15.67
CA GLY A 720 -26.42 11.79 -14.74
C GLY A 720 -27.30 12.99 -15.11
N LYS A 721 -28.59 12.93 -14.75
CA LYS A 721 -29.55 14.04 -14.91
C LYS A 721 -29.52 15.05 -13.76
N CYS A 722 -28.84 14.72 -12.67
CA CYS A 722 -28.71 15.61 -11.53
C CYS A 722 -27.78 16.79 -11.88
N PRO A 723 -28.10 18.02 -11.44
CA PRO A 723 -27.12 19.10 -11.51
C PRO A 723 -25.87 18.68 -10.73
N LYS A 724 -24.70 19.01 -11.26
CA LYS A 724 -23.47 18.95 -10.47
C LYS A 724 -23.61 19.91 -9.29
N GLU A 725 -22.87 19.68 -8.21
CA GLU A 725 -22.82 20.60 -7.07
C GLU A 725 -22.16 21.92 -7.52
N GLU A 726 -22.99 22.85 -8.00
CA GLU A 726 -22.58 24.24 -8.15
C GLU A 726 -22.15 24.79 -6.79
N ASP A 727 -21.08 25.57 -6.79
CA ASP A 727 -20.64 26.35 -5.62
C ASP A 727 -21.85 26.98 -4.91
N HIS A 728 -21.87 26.93 -3.57
CA HIS A 728 -22.92 27.50 -2.73
C HIS A 728 -22.94 29.04 -2.77
N ARG A 729 -23.11 29.63 -3.95
CA ARG A 729 -23.56 31.01 -4.14
C ARG A 729 -24.90 31.15 -3.42
N ALA A 730 -24.98 32.12 -2.52
CA ALA A 730 -26.19 32.38 -1.76
C ALA A 730 -27.37 32.56 -2.73
N LYS A 731 -28.37 31.67 -2.62
CA LYS A 731 -29.67 31.88 -3.27
C LYS A 731 -30.25 33.18 -2.73
N GLY A 732 -30.85 33.98 -3.61
CA GLY A 732 -31.57 35.18 -3.19
C GLY A 732 -32.66 34.81 -2.19
N LEU A 733 -32.84 35.66 -1.17
CA LEU A 733 -33.85 35.46 -0.13
C LEU A 733 -35.24 35.33 -0.77
N GLY A 734 -35.87 34.17 -0.59
CA GLY A 734 -37.23 33.91 -1.06
C GLY A 734 -38.28 34.73 -0.30
N MET A 735 -39.48 34.84 -0.87
CA MET A 735 -40.60 35.54 -0.22
C MET A 735 -41.02 34.82 1.07
N GLU A 736 -40.88 33.50 1.11
CA GLU A 736 -41.06 32.65 2.28
C GLU A 736 -40.27 33.17 3.50
N ASN A 737 -38.97 33.48 3.33
CA ASN A 737 -38.09 33.92 4.42
C ASN A 737 -38.42 35.32 4.98
N ILE A 738 -39.21 36.13 4.26
CA ILE A 738 -39.49 37.55 4.61
C ILE A 738 -40.98 37.77 4.91
N GLY A 739 -41.86 36.83 4.56
CA GLY A 739 -43.32 36.95 4.66
C GLY A 739 -43.84 37.38 6.03
N GLY A 740 -43.22 36.90 7.12
CA GLY A 740 -43.60 37.26 8.49
C GLY A 740 -43.57 38.78 8.78
N ILE A 741 -42.61 39.51 8.20
CA ILE A 741 -42.52 40.98 8.37
C ILE A 741 -43.73 41.68 7.74
N PHE A 742 -44.15 41.24 6.55
CA PHE A 742 -45.31 41.81 5.88
C PHE A 742 -46.62 41.53 6.63
N VAL A 743 -46.77 40.35 7.24
CA VAL A 743 -47.93 40.01 8.08
C VAL A 743 -48.00 40.93 9.31
N VAL A 744 -46.88 41.11 10.03
CA VAL A 744 -46.82 42.01 11.20
C VAL A 744 -47.13 43.46 10.81
N LEU A 745 -46.60 43.94 9.67
CA LEU A 745 -46.88 45.28 9.15
C LEU A 745 -48.37 45.49 8.82
N ILE A 746 -49.01 44.52 8.15
CA ILE A 746 -50.43 44.59 7.80
C ILE A 746 -51.30 44.59 9.07
N CYS A 747 -51.02 43.71 10.03
CA CYS A 747 -51.71 43.69 11.32
C CYS A 747 -51.56 45.01 12.09
N GLY A 748 -50.35 45.58 12.12
CA GLY A 748 -50.08 46.88 12.74
C GLY A 748 -50.85 48.04 12.09
N LEU A 749 -50.94 48.06 10.76
CA LEU A 749 -51.73 49.06 10.01
C LEU A 749 -53.23 48.93 10.31
N ILE A 750 -53.77 47.70 10.37
CA ILE A 750 -55.18 47.46 10.72
C ILE A 750 -55.49 47.97 12.13
N VAL A 751 -54.62 47.67 13.11
CA VAL A 751 -54.78 48.16 14.50
C VAL A 751 -54.68 49.69 14.56
N ALA A 752 -53.74 50.31 13.83
CA ALA A 752 -53.61 51.77 13.80
C ALA A 752 -54.84 52.45 13.19
N ILE A 753 -55.38 51.92 12.09
CA ILE A 753 -56.62 52.42 11.47
C ILE A 753 -57.82 52.24 12.42
N PHE A 754 -57.90 51.11 13.12
CA PHE A 754 -58.95 50.86 14.10
C PHE A 754 -58.88 51.80 15.30
N MET A 755 -57.67 52.06 15.83
CA MET A 755 -57.48 53.03 16.92
C MET A 755 -57.80 54.46 16.48
N ALA A 756 -57.38 54.88 15.28
CA ALA A 756 -57.73 56.18 14.73
C ALA A 756 -59.26 56.32 14.51
N MET A 757 -59.93 55.26 14.07
CA MET A 757 -61.40 55.21 13.99
C MET A 757 -62.05 55.32 15.37
N LEU A 758 -61.50 54.69 16.41
CA LEU A 758 -62.00 54.81 17.78
C LEU A 758 -61.78 56.22 18.36
N GLU A 759 -60.63 56.83 18.16
CA GLU A 759 -60.37 58.22 18.58
C GLU A 759 -61.27 59.21 17.84
N PHE A 760 -61.49 59.00 16.53
CA PHE A 760 -62.41 59.80 15.72
C PHE A 760 -63.87 59.65 16.19
N LEU A 761 -64.33 58.43 16.45
CA LEU A 761 -65.67 58.17 17.00
C LEU A 761 -65.83 58.69 18.43
N TRP A 762 -64.77 58.69 19.25
CA TRP A 762 -64.78 59.28 20.59
C TRP A 762 -64.82 60.81 20.52
N SER A 763 -64.01 61.42 19.65
CA SER A 763 -64.01 62.86 19.37
C SER A 763 -65.37 63.35 18.88
N LEU A 764 -65.98 62.66 17.89
CA LEU A 764 -67.35 62.91 17.43
C LEU A 764 -68.42 62.78 18.53
N ARG A 765 -68.13 62.04 19.61
CA ARG A 765 -69.05 61.79 20.73
C ARG A 765 -68.74 62.62 21.98
N HIS A 766 -67.71 63.49 21.93
CA HIS A 766 -67.38 64.46 22.98
C HIS A 766 -67.27 65.90 22.45
N SER A 767 -67.32 66.12 21.12
CA SER A 767 -67.46 67.43 20.52
C SER A 767 -68.92 67.91 20.60
N GLU A 768 -69.29 68.51 21.73
CA GLU A 768 -70.47 69.37 21.77
C GLU A 768 -70.17 70.71 21.07
N GLN A 769 -71.07 71.09 20.15
CA GLN A 769 -71.17 72.41 19.50
C GLN A 769 -70.00 72.88 18.60
N THR A 770 -69.98 72.39 17.36
CA THR A 770 -69.84 73.26 16.16
C THR A 770 -70.48 72.63 14.91
N GLU A 771 -71.38 73.34 14.23
CA GLU A 771 -72.06 72.83 13.03
C GLU A 771 -71.23 73.07 11.74
N VAL A 772 -70.44 72.06 11.32
CA VAL A 772 -69.85 71.98 9.97
C VAL A 772 -69.91 70.54 9.46
N SER A 773 -70.10 70.31 8.16
CA SER A 773 -70.21 68.95 7.62
C SER A 773 -68.83 68.29 7.43
N VAL A 774 -68.61 67.20 8.18
CA VAL A 774 -67.30 66.53 8.34
C VAL A 774 -66.64 66.11 7.02
N CYS A 775 -67.42 65.73 6.01
CA CYS A 775 -66.89 65.38 4.69
C CYS A 775 -66.16 66.54 3.99
N GLN A 776 -66.50 67.80 4.30
CA GLN A 776 -65.90 68.96 3.64
C GLN A 776 -64.54 69.29 4.24
N GLU A 777 -64.40 69.28 5.56
CA GLU A 777 -63.12 69.38 6.30
C GLU A 777 -62.11 68.32 5.82
N MET A 778 -62.55 67.06 5.74
CA MET A 778 -61.70 65.92 5.41
C MET A 778 -61.18 65.99 3.96
N VAL A 779 -61.98 66.51 3.02
CA VAL A 779 -61.57 66.75 1.63
C VAL A 779 -60.60 67.93 1.52
N THR A 780 -60.71 68.95 2.38
CA THR A 780 -59.71 70.04 2.41
C THR A 780 -58.35 69.60 2.97
N GLU A 781 -58.31 68.75 4.01
CA GLU A 781 -57.02 68.26 4.52
C GLU A 781 -56.39 67.16 3.65
N LEU A 782 -57.17 66.28 2.99
CA LEU A 782 -56.57 65.44 1.94
C LEU A 782 -55.96 66.30 0.82
N ARG A 783 -56.57 67.45 0.49
CA ARG A 783 -55.99 68.40 -0.50
C ARG A 783 -54.75 69.13 0.01
N SER A 784 -54.65 69.46 1.30
CA SER A 784 -53.47 70.14 1.85
C SER A 784 -52.24 69.21 1.81
N ILE A 785 -52.45 67.94 2.22
CA ILE A 785 -51.43 66.89 2.28
C ILE A 785 -50.94 66.53 0.87
N ILE A 786 -51.86 66.27 -0.08
CA ILE A 786 -51.52 65.90 -1.46
C ILE A 786 -50.80 67.04 -2.23
N LEU A 787 -50.94 68.30 -1.80
CA LEU A 787 -50.26 69.46 -2.39
C LEU A 787 -48.97 69.88 -1.66
N CYS A 788 -48.51 69.12 -0.65
CA CYS A 788 -47.26 69.34 0.11
C CYS A 788 -46.95 70.82 0.39
N LYS A 789 -47.84 71.51 1.11
CA LYS A 789 -47.82 72.97 1.24
C LYS A 789 -47.71 73.45 2.69
N ASP A 790 -46.50 73.83 3.09
CA ASP A 790 -46.19 74.30 4.45
C ASP A 790 -47.14 75.40 4.95
N SER A 791 -47.81 75.14 6.07
CA SER A 791 -48.86 75.99 6.65
C SER A 791 -48.31 77.10 7.57
N LEU A 792 -47.34 77.88 7.07
CA LEU A 792 -46.96 79.17 7.70
C LEU A 792 -47.63 80.34 6.99
N HIS A 793 -48.56 81.03 7.68
CA HIS A 793 -49.35 82.12 7.08
C HIS A 793 -49.39 83.42 7.91
N PRO A 794 -48.46 84.37 7.64
CA PRO A 794 -48.45 85.69 8.27
C PRO A 794 -49.25 86.76 7.48
N ARG A 795 -49.86 87.70 8.21
CA ARG A 795 -50.46 88.97 7.72
C ARG A 795 -50.36 90.01 8.88
N ARG A 796 -50.07 91.31 8.72
CA ARG A 796 -49.68 92.26 7.63
C ARG A 796 -49.16 93.57 8.35
N ARG A 797 -48.78 94.75 7.81
CA ARG A 797 -48.93 95.42 6.49
C ARG A 797 -47.91 96.62 6.35
N ARG A 798 -47.01 96.62 5.35
CA ARG A 798 -46.36 97.80 4.66
C ARG A 798 -45.39 98.74 5.42
N GLY A 799 -44.37 99.29 4.70
CA GLY A 799 -43.44 100.32 5.22
C GLY A 799 -42.46 101.04 4.25
N GLY A 800 -41.96 100.45 3.15
CA GLY A 800 -41.00 101.09 2.20
C GLY A 800 -39.52 101.11 2.66
N MET A 801 -38.49 101.55 1.90
CA MET A 801 -38.35 101.76 0.44
C MET A 801 -36.84 101.92 0.00
N ILE A 802 -36.42 101.28 -1.13
CA ILE A 802 -35.27 101.60 -2.04
C ILE A 802 -33.77 101.33 -1.63
N ARG A 803 -33.09 100.49 -2.47
CA ARG A 803 -31.70 100.52 -3.08
C ARG A 803 -30.41 100.84 -2.24
N THR A 804 -29.16 100.48 -2.59
CA THR A 804 -28.50 99.69 -3.70
C THR A 804 -27.12 99.11 -3.29
N ARG A 805 -26.58 98.18 -4.11
CA ARG A 805 -25.18 97.66 -4.23
C ARG A 805 -24.18 98.73 -4.81
N PRO A 806 -22.84 98.50 -5.05
CA PRO A 806 -21.92 97.35 -4.77
C PRO A 806 -20.46 97.77 -4.31
N ILE A 807 -19.44 96.88 -4.49
CA ILE A 807 -17.98 97.13 -4.82
C ILE A 807 -16.87 97.06 -3.72
N ILE A 808 -15.91 96.10 -3.92
CA ILE A 808 -14.42 96.06 -3.65
C ILE A 808 -13.85 96.40 -2.24
N ALA A 809 -12.74 95.85 -1.71
CA ALA A 809 -11.98 94.58 -1.86
C ALA A 809 -10.86 94.51 -0.76
N GLU A 810 -10.06 93.42 -0.71
CA GLU A 810 -8.75 93.29 -0.02
C GLU A 810 -8.72 93.40 1.54
N GLU A 811 -7.80 92.80 2.32
CA GLU A 811 -6.66 91.89 2.06
C GLU A 811 -6.38 90.98 3.30
N ARG A 812 -5.47 89.99 3.13
CA ARG A 812 -4.68 89.22 4.14
C ARG A 812 -5.13 87.81 4.56
N ARG A 813 -4.11 86.96 4.79
CA ARG A 813 -4.14 85.49 5.00
C ARG A 813 -3.27 85.12 6.26
N PRO A 814 -2.84 83.86 6.53
CA PRO A 814 -3.68 82.90 7.28
C PRO A 814 -2.90 82.08 8.35
N CYS A 815 -3.63 81.19 9.05
CA CYS A 815 -3.29 79.82 9.52
C CYS A 815 -4.04 79.52 10.83
N SER A 816 -4.48 78.30 11.16
CA SER A 816 -4.76 77.05 10.42
C SER A 816 -5.64 76.19 11.39
N THR A 817 -6.37 75.11 11.06
CA THR A 817 -6.48 74.19 9.90
C THR A 817 -7.96 73.85 9.64
N THR A 818 -8.30 73.19 8.52
CA THR A 818 -9.64 72.57 8.29
C THR A 818 -9.51 71.32 7.41
N THR A 819 -10.56 70.50 7.33
CA THR A 819 -10.59 69.10 6.88
C THR A 819 -11.14 68.87 5.47
N LEU A 820 -10.92 67.64 4.96
CA LEU A 820 -11.74 66.88 3.98
C LEU A 820 -11.93 67.41 2.54
N SER A 821 -11.70 66.53 1.55
CA SER A 821 -12.72 66.09 0.57
C SER A 821 -12.17 65.03 -0.42
N ASN A 822 -13.08 64.29 -1.08
CA ASN A 822 -12.76 63.24 -2.04
C ASN A 822 -12.71 63.77 -3.50
N GLY A 823 -11.89 63.14 -4.35
CA GLY A 823 -11.84 63.37 -5.82
C GLY A 823 -11.53 62.07 -6.56
N LYS A 824 -11.93 61.95 -7.84
CA LYS A 824 -12.06 60.65 -8.55
C LYS A 824 -11.41 60.65 -9.95
N LEU A 825 -10.92 59.46 -10.35
CA LEU A 825 -10.79 58.92 -11.72
C LEU A 825 -9.64 59.34 -12.67
N CYS A 826 -9.44 58.46 -13.66
CA CYS A 826 -8.53 58.45 -14.82
C CYS A 826 -7.04 58.13 -14.53
N GLY A 827 -6.30 57.37 -15.35
CA GLY A 827 -6.72 56.51 -16.48
C GLY A 827 -5.73 56.51 -17.66
N GLY A 828 -5.22 55.34 -18.07
CA GLY A 828 -4.17 55.18 -19.10
C GLY A 828 -2.74 55.19 -18.51
N GLU A 829 -1.71 54.62 -19.14
CA GLU A 829 -1.64 53.89 -20.43
C GLU A 829 -0.68 52.69 -20.34
N PHE A 830 -0.75 51.78 -21.32
CA PHE A 830 0.36 50.84 -21.60
C PHE A 830 1.49 51.61 -22.32
N GLN A 831 2.74 51.39 -21.93
CA GLN A 831 3.91 51.66 -22.79
C GLN A 831 4.90 50.51 -22.71
N GLU A 832 5.28 49.98 -23.88
CA GLU A 832 6.47 49.14 -24.00
C GLU A 832 7.71 50.03 -23.90
N GLY A 833 8.58 49.74 -22.93
CA GLY A 833 9.81 50.48 -22.69
C GLY A 833 10.95 49.53 -22.39
N ASN A 834 11.82 49.30 -23.37
CA ASN A 834 12.92 48.34 -23.27
C ASN A 834 14.15 49.00 -22.61
N MET A 835 14.60 48.49 -21.46
CA MET A 835 15.90 48.80 -20.86
C MET A 835 16.38 47.65 -19.95
N ASP A 836 17.69 47.61 -19.70
CA ASP A 836 18.42 46.40 -19.30
C ASP A 836 18.29 45.96 -17.82
N GLN A 837 18.75 44.73 -17.58
CA GLN A 837 18.84 44.02 -16.30
C GLN A 837 19.83 44.70 -15.29
N PRO A 838 19.87 44.32 -13.99
CA PRO A 838 19.14 43.22 -13.33
C PRO A 838 18.37 43.60 -12.04
N SER A 839 17.17 43.06 -11.87
CA SER A 839 16.49 42.99 -10.57
C SER A 839 15.90 41.59 -10.33
N GLY A 840 16.55 40.83 -9.45
CA GLY A 840 15.99 39.60 -8.91
C GLY A 840 14.97 39.88 -7.80
N ARG A 841 14.17 38.89 -7.44
CA ARG A 841 13.07 39.05 -6.47
C ARG A 841 13.62 39.07 -5.04
N SER A 842 13.12 39.99 -4.21
CA SER A 842 13.43 39.96 -2.77
C SER A 842 12.54 38.95 -2.03
N PHE A 843 13.03 38.43 -0.91
CA PHE A 843 12.26 37.59 0.00
C PHE A 843 10.96 38.29 0.42
N MET A 844 11.03 39.58 0.79
CA MET A 844 9.84 40.37 1.16
C MET A 844 8.83 40.54 0.01
N GLN A 845 9.28 40.70 -1.25
CA GLN A 845 8.37 40.74 -2.39
C GLN A 845 7.60 39.42 -2.53
N VAL A 846 8.31 38.28 -2.48
CA VAL A 846 7.68 36.96 -2.61
C VAL A 846 6.77 36.67 -1.41
N LEU A 847 7.17 37.07 -0.19
CA LEU A 847 6.34 36.96 1.00
C LEU A 847 5.00 37.68 0.82
N CYS A 848 5.03 38.92 0.31
CA CYS A 848 3.85 39.71 0.00
C CYS A 848 3.00 39.10 -1.13
N GLU A 849 3.61 38.63 -2.22
CA GLU A 849 2.91 37.98 -3.32
C GLU A 849 2.21 36.68 -2.86
N LYS A 850 2.90 35.81 -2.09
CA LYS A 850 2.40 34.48 -1.73
C LYS A 850 1.41 34.49 -0.56
N TYR A 851 1.57 35.40 0.41
CA TYR A 851 0.76 35.44 1.64
C TYR A 851 -0.21 36.65 1.73
N SER A 852 -0.46 37.33 0.61
CA SER A 852 -1.52 38.35 0.48
C SER A 852 -2.90 37.80 0.87
N PRO A 853 -3.70 38.52 1.68
CA PRO A 853 -5.08 38.14 2.01
C PRO A 853 -5.98 37.94 0.78
N GLU A 854 -5.71 38.63 -0.33
CA GLU A 854 -6.50 38.52 -1.57
C GLU A 854 -6.32 37.15 -2.26
N ASN A 855 -5.19 36.48 -2.03
CA ASN A 855 -4.90 35.14 -2.56
C ASN A 855 -5.50 33.99 -1.73
N PHE A 856 -6.19 34.30 -0.61
CA PHE A 856 -6.89 33.32 0.22
C PHE A 856 -8.42 33.50 0.12
N PRO A 857 -9.08 32.97 -0.93
CA PRO A 857 -10.54 33.04 -1.04
C PRO A 857 -11.22 32.28 0.09
N TYR A 858 -11.97 33.01 0.93
CA TYR A 858 -12.70 32.46 2.07
C TYR A 858 -13.74 31.40 1.64
N ARG A 859 -13.40 30.11 1.77
CA ARG A 859 -14.37 29.03 1.95
C ARG A 859 -14.41 28.59 3.41
N ARG A 860 -15.61 28.57 4.00
CA ARG A 860 -15.94 27.70 5.13
C ARG A 860 -16.94 26.66 4.64
N GLY A 861 -16.47 25.43 4.44
CA GLY A 861 -17.29 24.26 4.15
C GLY A 861 -16.64 23.03 4.81
N PRO A 862 -17.42 22.07 5.36
CA PRO A 862 -16.86 20.91 6.03
C PRO A 862 -16.44 19.84 5.02
N GLY A 863 -15.14 19.70 4.78
CA GLY A 863 -14.57 18.69 3.88
C GLY A 863 -13.30 19.20 3.21
N MET A 864 -12.19 18.49 3.40
CA MET A 864 -10.84 18.86 2.92
C MET A 864 -10.35 20.26 3.36
N GLY A 865 -10.02 20.38 4.66
CA GLY A 865 -9.14 21.43 5.17
C GLY A 865 -7.85 20.82 5.73
N VAL A 866 -6.68 21.32 5.30
CA VAL A 866 -5.43 21.03 6.00
C VAL A 866 -5.50 21.69 7.38
N HIS A 867 -5.25 20.91 8.44
CA HIS A 867 -5.47 21.34 9.82
C HIS A 867 -4.38 22.31 10.30
N VAL A 868 -4.53 23.60 10.01
CA VAL A 868 -3.71 24.67 10.60
C VAL A 868 -4.04 24.78 12.10
N PRO A 869 -3.09 24.54 13.02
CA PRO A 869 -3.36 24.65 14.46
C PRO A 869 -3.57 26.11 14.88
N ALA A 870 -4.42 26.33 15.88
CA ALA A 870 -4.62 27.65 16.48
C ALA A 870 -3.51 27.97 17.50
N THR A 871 -2.34 28.37 17.01
CA THR A 871 -1.25 28.96 17.83
C THR A 871 -1.34 30.50 17.89
N PRO A 872 -0.69 31.17 18.86
CA PRO A 872 -0.92 32.59 19.12
C PRO A 872 -0.41 33.50 17.98
N GLN A 873 -1.31 34.27 17.36
CA GLN A 873 -0.96 35.26 16.34
C GLN A 873 -0.22 36.46 16.99
N GLY A 874 1.08 36.58 16.71
CA GLY A 874 1.99 37.54 17.36
C GLY A 874 2.46 38.73 16.51
N SER A 875 1.89 38.99 15.32
CA SER A 875 2.31 40.10 14.46
C SER A 875 1.63 41.43 14.83
N PRO A 876 2.35 42.58 14.90
CA PRO A 876 1.75 43.85 15.32
C PRO A 876 0.84 44.55 14.28
N MET A 877 0.92 44.17 12.99
CA MET A 877 0.17 44.81 11.90
C MET A 877 -0.89 43.87 11.32
N LYS A 878 -2.14 44.10 11.74
CA LYS A 878 -3.19 43.07 11.76
C LYS A 878 -3.88 42.77 10.42
N ASP A 879 -3.65 43.58 9.39
CA ASP A 879 -4.49 43.64 8.19
C ASP A 879 -3.70 43.58 6.86
N ARG A 880 -2.47 43.00 6.84
CA ARG A 880 -1.62 42.99 5.63
C ARG A 880 -1.21 41.63 5.07
N LEU A 881 -0.86 40.63 5.89
CA LEU A 881 -0.41 39.30 5.40
C LEU A 881 -0.89 38.19 6.34
N ASN A 882 -1.27 37.03 5.76
CA ASN A 882 -1.67 35.84 6.51
C ASN A 882 -0.49 34.85 6.61
N LEU A 883 0.40 35.08 7.57
CA LEU A 883 1.64 34.31 7.71
C LEU A 883 1.50 33.17 8.73
N PRO A 884 1.67 31.89 8.34
CA PRO A 884 1.83 30.78 9.29
C PRO A 884 3.24 30.79 9.91
N SER A 885 3.45 29.99 10.97
CA SER A 885 4.79 29.77 11.55
C SER A 885 5.71 28.90 10.68
N VAL A 886 5.16 28.23 9.67
CA VAL A 886 5.88 27.39 8.69
C VAL A 886 5.78 28.06 7.32
N LEU A 887 6.83 28.75 6.90
CA LEU A 887 6.89 29.44 5.61
C LEU A 887 7.53 28.56 4.54
N VAL A 888 6.80 28.33 3.45
CA VAL A 888 7.29 27.55 2.30
C VAL A 888 7.41 28.48 1.10
N LEU A 889 8.66 28.84 0.76
CA LEU A 889 9.03 29.81 -0.29
C LEU A 889 9.94 29.19 -1.35
N ASN A 890 9.78 27.89 -1.59
CA ASN A 890 10.54 27.14 -2.59
C ASN A 890 10.21 27.57 -4.03
N SER A 891 11.18 27.44 -4.95
CA SER A 891 11.01 27.69 -6.38
C SER A 891 10.53 29.11 -6.76
N CYS A 892 10.69 30.08 -5.85
CA CYS A 892 10.14 31.43 -6.00
C CYS A 892 11.07 32.44 -6.72
N GLY A 893 12.31 32.05 -7.03
CA GLY A 893 13.28 32.90 -7.71
C GLY A 893 13.86 34.04 -6.87
N ILE A 894 13.88 33.88 -5.53
CA ILE A 894 14.45 34.84 -4.58
C ILE A 894 15.97 34.96 -4.79
N THR A 895 16.49 36.19 -4.79
CA THR A 895 17.93 36.51 -4.91
C THR A 895 18.50 37.31 -3.74
N CYS A 896 17.66 38.01 -2.97
CA CYS A 896 18.08 38.88 -1.88
C CYS A 896 17.02 38.97 -0.77
N ALA A 897 17.39 39.48 0.40
CA ALA A 897 16.48 39.59 1.56
C ALA A 897 15.43 40.70 1.36
N GLY A 898 15.88 41.92 1.04
CA GLY A 898 15.07 43.13 1.13
C GLY A 898 15.31 43.87 2.46
N GLU A 899 14.35 44.70 2.88
CA GLU A 899 14.46 45.54 4.07
C GLU A 899 14.36 44.73 5.38
N GLU A 900 15.46 44.67 6.14
CA GLU A 900 15.59 43.91 7.39
C GLU A 900 14.50 44.27 8.41
N ASN A 901 14.15 45.55 8.51
CA ASN A 901 13.08 46.06 9.39
C ASN A 901 11.70 45.46 9.06
N GLU A 902 11.41 45.17 7.79
CA GLU A 902 10.14 44.55 7.40
C GLU A 902 10.16 43.04 7.68
N ILE A 903 11.28 42.37 7.41
CA ILE A 903 11.46 40.93 7.72
C ILE A 903 11.22 40.70 9.22
N ALA A 904 11.85 41.49 10.10
CA ALA A 904 11.67 41.41 11.55
C ALA A 904 10.21 41.67 11.98
N ALA A 905 9.53 42.64 11.36
CA ALA A 905 8.16 43.00 11.72
C ALA A 905 7.12 41.94 11.33
N PHE A 906 7.36 41.18 10.26
CA PHE A 906 6.43 40.17 9.75
C PHE A 906 6.78 38.73 10.16
N CYS A 907 8.06 38.38 10.28
CA CYS A 907 8.51 36.99 10.46
C CYS A 907 8.88 36.61 11.90
N ALA A 908 8.70 37.50 12.89
CA ALA A 908 9.08 37.26 14.29
C ALA A 908 8.52 35.97 14.93
N HIS A 909 7.40 35.44 14.43
CA HIS A 909 6.75 34.20 14.92
C HIS A 909 7.05 32.94 14.09
N VAL A 910 7.95 33.02 13.10
CA VAL A 910 8.25 31.91 12.17
C VAL A 910 9.25 30.96 12.82
N SER A 911 8.94 29.67 12.79
CA SER A 911 9.75 28.58 13.35
C SER A 911 10.36 27.66 12.29
N GLU A 912 9.76 27.62 11.09
CA GLU A 912 10.23 26.80 9.98
C GLU A 912 10.23 27.61 8.68
N LEU A 913 11.32 27.51 7.90
CA LEU A 913 11.49 28.24 6.64
C LEU A 913 12.11 27.37 5.54
N ASP A 914 11.39 27.21 4.43
CA ASP A 914 11.88 26.57 3.22
C ASP A 914 12.17 27.60 2.12
N LEU A 915 13.45 27.74 1.75
CA LEU A 915 13.97 28.59 0.67
C LEU A 915 14.59 27.77 -0.46
N SER A 916 14.27 26.48 -0.59
CA SER A 916 14.87 25.61 -1.62
C SER A 916 14.55 26.04 -3.06
N ASP A 917 15.42 25.68 -4.01
CA ASP A 917 15.23 25.99 -5.44
C ASP A 917 15.08 27.50 -5.75
N ASN A 918 15.79 28.34 -4.98
CA ASN A 918 15.91 29.77 -5.22
C ASN A 918 17.29 30.12 -5.79
N LYS A 919 17.58 31.42 -5.93
CA LYS A 919 18.79 31.96 -6.56
C LYS A 919 19.66 32.71 -5.55
N LEU A 920 19.72 32.21 -4.31
CA LEU A 920 20.58 32.77 -3.26
C LEU A 920 22.01 32.26 -3.45
N ASP A 921 22.91 33.13 -3.92
CA ASP A 921 24.34 32.86 -4.10
C ASP A 921 25.21 33.37 -2.94
N ASN A 922 24.68 34.33 -2.16
CA ASN A 922 25.40 35.07 -1.12
C ASN A 922 24.92 34.73 0.30
N TRP A 923 25.81 34.12 1.11
CA TRP A 923 25.55 33.83 2.53
C TRP A 923 25.17 35.05 3.38
N HIS A 924 25.58 36.26 2.99
CA HIS A 924 25.20 37.49 3.69
C HIS A 924 23.69 37.78 3.57
N GLU A 925 23.08 37.54 2.41
CA GLU A 925 21.63 37.71 2.23
C GLU A 925 20.84 36.62 2.96
N VAL A 926 21.36 35.39 3.04
CA VAL A 926 20.78 34.33 3.88
C VAL A 926 20.86 34.71 5.37
N SER A 927 22.01 35.21 5.82
CA SER A 927 22.22 35.69 7.19
C SER A 927 21.26 36.81 7.57
N LYS A 928 20.97 37.77 6.67
CA LYS A 928 19.96 38.83 6.89
C LYS A 928 18.54 38.31 7.08
N ILE A 929 18.15 37.26 6.34
CA ILE A 929 16.83 36.64 6.52
C ILE A 929 16.80 35.95 7.88
N VAL A 930 17.78 35.10 8.19
CA VAL A 930 17.79 34.28 9.41
C VAL A 930 17.96 35.12 10.69
N SER A 931 18.79 36.16 10.69
CA SER A 931 18.99 37.04 11.85
C SER A 931 17.73 37.80 12.28
N ASN A 932 16.79 38.00 11.33
CA ASN A 932 15.51 38.64 11.56
C ASN A 932 14.35 37.65 11.82
N VAL A 933 14.65 36.34 11.96
CA VAL A 933 13.69 35.29 12.36
C VAL A 933 14.16 34.62 13.66
N PRO A 934 13.89 35.21 14.84
CA PRO A 934 14.54 34.85 16.12
C PRO A 934 14.07 33.50 16.73
N HIS A 935 13.18 32.78 16.07
CA HIS A 935 12.59 31.51 16.54
C HIS A 935 12.77 30.36 15.53
N LEU A 936 13.65 30.53 14.54
CA LEU A 936 13.84 29.58 13.45
C LEU A 936 14.55 28.29 13.91
N GLU A 937 13.83 27.17 13.95
CA GLU A 937 14.38 25.84 14.25
C GLU A 937 14.66 25.01 12.98
N PHE A 938 13.90 25.21 11.89
CA PHE A 938 14.09 24.52 10.61
C PHE A 938 14.45 25.49 9.48
N LEU A 939 15.51 25.16 8.73
CA LEU A 939 15.91 25.89 7.53
C LEU A 939 16.28 24.95 6.37
N ASN A 940 15.59 25.10 5.23
CA ASN A 940 15.94 24.42 3.98
C ASN A 940 16.48 25.41 2.94
N LEU A 941 17.71 25.17 2.48
CA LEU A 941 18.44 25.97 1.47
C LEU A 941 18.80 25.15 0.22
N SER A 942 18.21 23.96 0.06
CA SER A 942 18.56 23.02 -1.02
C SER A 942 18.46 23.63 -2.43
N SER A 943 19.31 23.20 -3.36
CA SER A 943 19.37 23.71 -4.76
C SER A 943 19.63 25.22 -4.93
N ASN A 944 20.12 25.92 -3.90
CA ASN A 944 20.62 27.31 -4.05
C ASN A 944 22.13 27.33 -4.41
N PRO A 945 22.61 28.27 -5.24
CA PRO A 945 23.99 28.35 -5.72
C PRO A 945 25.03 28.88 -4.69
N LEU A 946 24.94 28.43 -3.44
CA LEU A 946 25.69 28.93 -2.29
C LEU A 946 27.21 28.64 -2.30
N ASN A 947 27.70 27.88 -3.28
CA ASN A 947 29.15 27.69 -3.52
C ASN A 947 29.84 28.93 -4.11
N LEU A 948 29.09 29.97 -4.50
CA LEU A 948 29.65 31.21 -5.07
C LEU A 948 30.14 32.20 -4.00
N SER A 949 29.88 31.96 -2.72
CA SER A 949 30.36 32.79 -1.60
C SER A 949 30.87 31.93 -0.43
N VAL A 950 31.85 32.46 0.31
CA VAL A 950 32.36 31.81 1.52
C VAL A 950 31.53 32.26 2.72
N LEU A 951 31.10 31.30 3.55
CA LEU A 951 30.39 31.58 4.79
C LEU A 951 31.36 32.12 5.85
N GLU A 952 31.30 33.42 6.14
CA GLU A 952 32.01 34.01 7.27
C GLU A 952 31.38 33.59 8.61
N ARG A 953 32.20 33.45 9.67
CA ARG A 953 31.70 33.14 11.03
C ARG A 953 30.73 34.18 11.58
N THR A 954 30.92 35.45 11.23
CA THR A 954 29.99 36.57 11.48
C THR A 954 28.58 36.30 10.94
N CYS A 955 28.49 35.76 9.73
CA CYS A 955 27.22 35.36 9.13
C CYS A 955 26.69 34.06 9.76
N ALA A 956 27.56 33.06 9.97
CA ALA A 956 27.19 31.76 10.54
C ALA A 956 26.61 31.85 11.97
N GLY A 957 27.08 32.79 12.80
CA GLY A 957 26.51 33.05 14.13
C GLY A 957 25.04 33.51 14.11
N SER A 958 24.50 33.93 12.96
CA SER A 958 23.06 34.23 12.81
C SER A 958 22.18 32.98 12.92
N PHE A 959 22.73 31.80 12.65
CA PHE A 959 21.98 30.55 12.49
C PHE A 959 21.90 29.73 13.80
N ALA A 960 22.39 30.25 14.93
CA ALA A 960 22.60 29.50 16.17
C ALA A 960 21.35 28.81 16.78
N GLY A 961 20.13 29.25 16.40
CA GLY A 961 18.87 28.62 16.82
C GLY A 961 18.42 27.41 15.97
N VAL A 962 19.04 27.19 14.81
CA VAL A 962 18.58 26.19 13.82
C VAL A 962 18.95 24.77 14.27
N ARG A 963 17.92 23.97 14.61
CA ARG A 963 18.04 22.55 14.99
C ARG A 963 18.13 21.63 13.78
N LYS A 964 17.59 22.02 12.62
CA LYS A 964 17.51 21.19 11.42
C LYS A 964 17.85 21.99 10.16
N LEU A 965 18.95 21.61 9.51
CA LEU A 965 19.50 22.32 8.36
C LEU A 965 19.58 21.41 7.13
N VAL A 966 19.03 21.87 6.01
CA VAL A 966 18.98 21.11 4.75
C VAL A 966 19.77 21.85 3.66
N LEU A 967 20.88 21.25 3.23
CA LEU A 967 21.82 21.77 2.23
C LEU A 967 22.02 20.74 1.11
N ASN A 968 20.94 20.18 0.56
CA ASN A 968 21.04 19.22 -0.55
C ASN A 968 21.25 19.97 -1.88
N ASN A 969 22.13 19.48 -2.76
CA ASN A 969 22.39 20.09 -4.08
C ASN A 969 22.77 21.59 -4.01
N SER A 970 23.36 22.05 -2.90
CA SER A 970 23.84 23.44 -2.77
C SER A 970 25.33 23.59 -3.08
N LYS A 971 26.04 22.45 -3.26
CA LYS A 971 27.49 22.34 -3.47
C LYS A 971 28.31 23.03 -2.36
N ALA A 972 27.79 23.07 -1.14
CA ALA A 972 28.49 23.60 0.02
C ALA A 972 29.78 22.78 0.29
N SER A 973 30.91 23.45 0.52
CA SER A 973 32.17 22.77 0.78
C SER A 973 32.24 22.21 2.21
N TRP A 974 33.15 21.26 2.47
CA TRP A 974 33.42 20.81 3.85
C TRP A 974 33.90 21.96 4.75
N GLU A 975 34.56 22.98 4.22
CA GLU A 975 34.93 24.19 4.96
C GLU A 975 33.68 24.97 5.40
N THR A 976 32.70 25.15 4.52
CA THR A 976 31.38 25.71 4.89
C THR A 976 30.71 24.88 5.98
N VAL A 977 30.69 23.55 5.84
CA VAL A 977 30.12 22.64 6.84
C VAL A 977 30.87 22.72 8.18
N HIS A 978 32.19 22.86 8.18
CA HIS A 978 32.98 23.03 9.41
C HIS A 978 32.70 24.38 10.10
N THR A 979 32.50 25.46 9.36
CA THR A 979 32.07 26.76 9.92
C THR A 979 30.69 26.66 10.55
N ILE A 980 29.73 25.99 9.89
CA ILE A 980 28.40 25.72 10.44
C ILE A 980 28.52 24.92 11.75
N LEU A 981 29.28 23.81 11.76
CA LEU A 981 29.44 22.96 12.94
C LEU A 981 30.22 23.61 14.11
N GLN A 982 30.81 24.79 13.91
CA GLN A 982 31.44 25.58 14.97
C GLN A 982 30.47 26.60 15.59
N GLU A 983 29.55 27.17 14.80
CA GLU A 983 28.65 28.26 15.22
C GLU A 983 27.20 27.81 15.50
N LEU A 984 26.82 26.57 15.12
CA LEU A 984 25.52 25.93 15.45
C LEU A 984 25.73 24.77 16.44
N PRO A 985 25.86 25.04 17.76
CA PRO A 985 26.11 23.99 18.76
C PRO A 985 24.90 23.07 19.02
N ASP A 986 23.67 23.50 18.72
CA ASP A 986 22.42 22.78 19.00
C ASP A 986 21.82 22.06 17.76
N LEU A 987 22.59 21.89 16.68
CA LEU A 987 22.13 21.25 15.44
C LEU A 987 21.87 19.73 15.61
N GLU A 988 20.62 19.31 15.49
CA GLU A 988 20.17 17.91 15.71
C GLU A 988 20.08 17.09 14.41
N GLU A 989 19.72 17.72 13.29
CA GLU A 989 19.57 17.06 11.99
C GLU A 989 20.28 17.84 10.86
N LEU A 990 21.07 17.13 10.03
CA LEU A 990 21.82 17.72 8.91
C LEU A 990 21.68 16.88 7.63
N PHE A 991 21.34 17.54 6.52
CA PHE A 991 21.14 16.93 5.21
C PHE A 991 22.11 17.55 4.18
N LEU A 992 22.86 16.68 3.50
CA LEU A 992 24.00 16.99 2.62
C LEU A 992 23.99 16.10 1.36
N CYS A 993 22.82 15.83 0.81
CA CYS A 993 22.66 14.95 -0.35
C CYS A 993 23.01 15.67 -1.66
N LEU A 994 23.44 14.95 -2.70
CA LEU A 994 23.71 15.52 -4.04
C LEU A 994 24.73 16.68 -4.05
N ASN A 995 25.77 16.63 -3.20
CA ASN A 995 26.82 17.66 -3.10
C ASN A 995 28.17 17.24 -3.72
N ASP A 996 28.17 16.17 -4.53
CA ASP A 996 29.35 15.61 -5.22
C ASP A 996 30.53 15.22 -4.30
N TYR A 997 30.28 14.91 -3.01
CA TYR A 997 31.36 14.59 -2.08
C TYR A 997 32.04 13.24 -2.39
N GLU A 998 33.34 13.27 -2.66
CA GLU A 998 34.16 12.07 -2.86
C GLU A 998 34.88 11.62 -1.57
N THR A 999 35.14 12.55 -0.66
CA THR A 999 35.82 12.33 0.63
C THR A 999 35.18 13.17 1.75
N VAL A 1000 35.51 12.83 3.00
CA VAL A 1000 35.12 13.53 4.22
C VAL A 1000 36.37 14.17 4.84
N SER A 1001 36.32 15.48 5.07
CA SER A 1001 37.35 16.22 5.82
C SER A 1001 37.08 16.14 7.33
N CYS A 1002 38.14 15.91 8.13
CA CYS A 1002 38.02 15.87 9.59
C CYS A 1002 38.03 17.29 10.18
N SER A 1003 36.96 17.66 10.88
CA SER A 1003 36.97 18.81 11.79
C SER A 1003 37.72 18.46 13.09
N PRO A 1004 38.52 19.38 13.68
CA PRO A 1004 39.05 19.23 15.04
C PRO A 1004 37.97 19.42 16.12
N VAL A 1005 36.79 19.94 15.76
CA VAL A 1005 35.64 20.12 16.64
C VAL A 1005 34.60 19.03 16.34
N CYS A 1006 34.25 18.24 17.36
CA CYS A 1006 33.22 17.19 17.28
C CYS A 1006 31.86 17.78 17.68
N CYS A 1007 30.83 17.56 16.86
CA CYS A 1007 29.48 18.05 17.15
C CYS A 1007 28.71 16.98 17.96
N GLN A 1008 28.30 17.33 19.19
CA GLN A 1008 27.68 16.41 20.14
C GLN A 1008 26.14 16.46 20.15
N SER A 1009 25.53 17.39 19.41
CA SER A 1009 24.08 17.55 19.27
C SER A 1009 23.49 16.75 18.11
N LEU A 1010 24.28 16.47 17.06
CA LEU A 1010 23.79 15.85 15.83
C LEU A 1010 23.34 14.38 16.05
N LYS A 1011 22.06 14.13 15.80
CA LYS A 1011 21.38 12.83 15.90
C LYS A 1011 21.15 12.18 14.54
N LEU A 1012 20.88 12.98 13.51
CA LEU A 1012 20.61 12.51 12.15
C LEU A 1012 21.56 13.16 11.14
N LEU A 1013 22.21 12.32 10.33
CA LEU A 1013 23.03 12.74 9.19
C LEU A 1013 22.56 12.03 7.92
N HIS A 1014 22.22 12.80 6.90
CA HIS A 1014 21.78 12.30 5.60
C HIS A 1014 22.74 12.80 4.51
N ILE A 1015 23.50 11.89 3.90
CA ILE A 1015 24.55 12.18 2.91
C ILE A 1015 24.41 11.23 1.69
N THR A 1016 23.17 11.08 1.23
CA THR A 1016 22.75 10.24 0.09
C THR A 1016 23.13 10.86 -1.25
N ASP A 1017 23.30 10.03 -2.30
CA ASP A 1017 23.68 10.46 -3.65
C ASP A 1017 24.96 11.32 -3.66
N ASN A 1018 26.03 10.79 -3.04
CA ASN A 1018 27.39 11.33 -3.09
C ASN A 1018 28.37 10.24 -3.57
N ASN A 1019 29.61 10.63 -3.94
CA ASN A 1019 30.61 9.74 -4.52
C ASN A 1019 31.58 9.13 -3.46
N LEU A 1020 31.10 8.80 -2.26
CA LEU A 1020 31.94 8.17 -1.23
C LEU A 1020 32.23 6.70 -1.60
N GLN A 1021 33.52 6.35 -1.75
CA GLN A 1021 33.94 5.04 -2.31
C GLN A 1021 34.55 4.06 -1.28
N ASP A 1022 34.95 4.52 -0.10
CA ASP A 1022 35.63 3.74 0.94
C ASP A 1022 34.97 3.96 2.32
N TRP A 1023 34.91 2.89 3.12
CA TRP A 1023 34.43 2.92 4.50
C TRP A 1023 35.36 3.70 5.45
N THR A 1024 36.63 3.92 5.08
CA THR A 1024 37.54 4.80 5.84
C THR A 1024 36.99 6.22 6.02
N GLU A 1025 36.28 6.74 5.02
CA GLU A 1025 35.61 8.05 5.05
C GLU A 1025 34.42 8.05 6.04
N ILE A 1026 33.68 6.94 6.11
CA ILE A 1026 32.58 6.75 7.07
C ILE A 1026 33.08 6.75 8.52
N ARG A 1027 34.29 6.22 8.78
CA ARG A 1027 34.89 6.26 10.14
C ARG A 1027 35.09 7.70 10.64
N LYS A 1028 35.40 8.65 9.75
CA LYS A 1028 35.59 10.07 10.10
C LYS A 1028 34.30 10.71 10.61
N LEU A 1029 33.16 10.36 10.00
CA LEU A 1029 31.84 10.82 10.43
C LEU A 1029 31.50 10.37 11.87
N GLY A 1030 31.83 9.13 12.23
CA GLY A 1030 31.61 8.64 13.61
C GLY A 1030 32.44 9.37 14.66
N ILE A 1031 33.69 9.72 14.32
CA ILE A 1031 34.58 10.53 15.16
C ILE A 1031 34.02 11.96 15.32
N MET A 1032 33.51 12.55 14.26
CA MET A 1032 32.95 13.91 14.28
C MET A 1032 31.57 14.01 14.95
N PHE A 1033 30.77 12.94 14.92
CA PHE A 1033 29.37 12.91 15.36
C PHE A 1033 29.09 11.74 16.34
N PRO A 1034 29.63 11.77 17.57
CA PRO A 1034 29.50 10.65 18.54
C PRO A 1034 28.06 10.40 19.03
N SER A 1035 27.17 11.39 18.90
CA SER A 1035 25.76 11.32 19.32
C SER A 1035 24.81 10.77 18.26
N LEU A 1036 25.33 10.38 17.09
CA LEU A 1036 24.53 10.03 15.93
C LEU A 1036 23.69 8.75 16.17
N ASP A 1037 22.36 8.89 16.04
CA ASP A 1037 21.37 7.81 16.14
C ASP A 1037 21.04 7.21 14.76
N THR A 1038 20.93 8.07 13.75
CA THR A 1038 20.48 7.71 12.40
C THR A 1038 21.45 8.22 11.33
N LEU A 1039 21.97 7.30 10.50
CA LEU A 1039 22.91 7.59 9.41
C LEU A 1039 22.37 7.08 8.07
N VAL A 1040 22.19 7.97 7.10
CA VAL A 1040 21.62 7.65 5.79
C VAL A 1040 22.64 7.92 4.68
N LEU A 1041 23.07 6.84 4.02
CA LEU A 1041 24.21 6.72 3.10
C LEU A 1041 23.78 6.07 1.77
N ALA A 1042 22.56 6.34 1.30
CA ALA A 1042 22.02 5.69 0.11
C ALA A 1042 22.75 6.16 -1.17
N ASN A 1043 22.78 5.27 -2.17
CA ASN A 1043 23.36 5.48 -3.50
C ASN A 1043 24.80 6.03 -3.51
N ASN A 1044 25.61 5.67 -2.51
CA ASN A 1044 27.05 5.98 -2.47
C ASN A 1044 27.86 4.82 -3.07
N HIS A 1045 29.00 5.10 -3.68
CA HIS A 1045 29.81 4.11 -4.42
C HIS A 1045 30.76 3.25 -3.55
N LEU A 1046 30.36 2.97 -2.30
CA LEU A 1046 31.14 2.20 -1.31
C LEU A 1046 31.56 0.81 -1.84
N THR A 1047 32.86 0.62 -2.04
CA THR A 1047 33.42 -0.57 -2.71
C THR A 1047 33.82 -1.69 -1.76
N THR A 1048 34.34 -1.36 -0.57
CA THR A 1048 34.83 -2.29 0.45
C THR A 1048 34.33 -1.89 1.85
N ILE A 1049 34.34 -2.86 2.77
CA ILE A 1049 34.21 -2.64 4.21
C ILE A 1049 35.37 -3.40 4.86
N GLU A 1050 36.53 -2.76 4.99
CA GLU A 1050 37.68 -3.33 5.67
C GLU A 1050 37.61 -3.02 7.17
N GLU A 1051 37.59 -4.07 7.99
CA GLU A 1051 37.75 -4.01 9.44
C GLU A 1051 39.14 -4.52 9.82
N SER A 1052 40.08 -3.60 10.02
CA SER A 1052 41.16 -3.81 10.98
C SER A 1052 40.58 -3.74 12.39
N ASN A 1053 41.12 -4.57 13.30
CA ASN A 1053 40.56 -4.81 14.64
C ASN A 1053 40.39 -3.53 15.48
N ASP A 1054 39.20 -2.93 15.48
CA ASP A 1054 38.56 -2.35 16.67
C ASP A 1054 37.11 -1.85 16.42
N SER A 1055 36.15 -2.59 17.01
CA SER A 1055 34.73 -2.26 17.26
C SER A 1055 34.12 -1.01 16.57
N LEU A 1056 33.32 -1.19 15.50
CA LEU A 1056 32.45 -0.11 14.97
C LEU A 1056 31.52 0.51 16.04
N ALA A 1057 31.11 -0.27 17.05
CA ALA A 1057 30.34 0.21 18.20
C ALA A 1057 31.07 1.23 19.10
N ARG A 1058 32.41 1.39 18.99
CA ARG A 1058 33.16 2.48 19.63
C ARG A 1058 33.18 3.76 18.79
N LEU A 1059 33.06 3.65 17.46
CA LEU A 1059 32.98 4.80 16.55
C LEU A 1059 31.57 5.38 16.46
N PHE A 1060 30.54 4.55 16.68
CA PHE A 1060 29.13 4.93 16.60
C PHE A 1060 28.36 4.38 17.82
N PRO A 1061 28.56 4.93 19.03
CA PRO A 1061 28.01 4.34 20.27
C PRO A 1061 26.48 4.45 20.36
N ASN A 1062 25.88 5.47 19.75
CA ASN A 1062 24.44 5.74 19.84
C ASN A 1062 23.63 5.28 18.61
N LEU A 1063 24.27 4.73 17.57
CA LEU A 1063 23.64 4.49 16.27
C LEU A 1063 22.63 3.32 16.31
N ARG A 1064 21.36 3.63 16.06
CA ARG A 1064 20.23 2.69 16.03
C ARG A 1064 19.69 2.43 14.64
N SER A 1065 19.97 3.30 13.68
CA SER A 1065 19.41 3.24 12.33
C SER A 1065 20.49 3.52 11.28
N ILE A 1066 20.63 2.61 10.30
CA ILE A 1066 21.50 2.84 9.14
C ILE A 1066 20.77 2.51 7.83
N SER A 1067 21.05 3.29 6.78
CA SER A 1067 20.52 3.02 5.44
C SER A 1067 21.63 3.10 4.39
N LEU A 1068 21.77 2.02 3.62
CA LEU A 1068 22.80 1.77 2.60
C LEU A 1068 22.15 1.42 1.24
N HIS A 1069 20.92 1.88 1.02
CA HIS A 1069 20.10 1.50 -0.12
C HIS A 1069 20.76 1.91 -1.45
N ARG A 1070 20.83 0.97 -2.43
CA ARG A 1070 21.55 1.10 -3.72
C ARG A 1070 23.07 1.33 -3.67
N SER A 1071 23.70 1.40 -2.49
CA SER A 1071 25.15 1.62 -2.39
C SER A 1071 25.95 0.45 -2.99
N ALA A 1072 26.95 0.75 -3.81
CA ALA A 1072 27.35 -0.10 -4.94
C ALA A 1072 28.40 -1.19 -4.61
N PHE A 1073 28.07 -2.12 -3.71
CA PHE A 1073 28.94 -3.24 -3.32
C PHE A 1073 29.25 -4.19 -4.50
N LYS A 1074 30.38 -3.98 -5.17
CA LYS A 1074 30.84 -4.75 -6.35
C LYS A 1074 31.08 -6.26 -6.12
N GLN A 1075 30.99 -6.76 -4.89
CA GLN A 1075 31.24 -8.18 -4.55
C GLN A 1075 30.07 -8.90 -3.87
N SER A 1076 29.04 -9.22 -4.67
CA SER A 1076 28.02 -10.26 -4.43
C SER A 1076 27.01 -10.05 -3.28
N ARG A 1077 25.91 -10.83 -3.31
CA ARG A 1077 24.94 -10.94 -2.19
C ARG A 1077 25.59 -11.30 -0.83
N LYS A 1078 26.80 -11.87 -0.81
CA LYS A 1078 27.57 -12.12 0.42
C LYS A 1078 27.93 -10.82 1.16
N ALA A 1079 28.02 -9.67 0.48
CA ALA A 1079 28.32 -8.39 1.13
C ALA A 1079 27.18 -7.88 2.02
N LEU A 1080 25.91 -7.98 1.58
CA LEU A 1080 24.77 -7.63 2.45
C LEU A 1080 24.66 -8.56 3.66
N HIS A 1081 24.90 -9.87 3.48
CA HIS A 1081 24.97 -10.80 4.62
C HIS A 1081 26.19 -10.59 5.54
N LYS A 1082 27.25 -9.92 5.08
CA LYS A 1082 28.36 -9.44 5.94
C LYS A 1082 27.96 -8.18 6.74
N CYS A 1083 27.04 -7.36 6.25
CA CYS A 1083 26.50 -6.18 6.94
C CYS A 1083 25.35 -6.56 7.90
N SER A 1084 25.52 -7.67 8.62
CA SER A 1084 24.48 -8.36 9.39
C SER A 1084 24.23 -7.71 10.77
N PRO A 1085 23.00 -7.81 11.32
CA PRO A 1085 22.68 -7.38 12.69
C PRO A 1085 23.60 -7.94 13.77
N SER A 1086 24.24 -9.09 13.53
CA SER A 1086 25.22 -9.72 14.41
C SER A 1086 26.54 -8.95 14.58
N ARG A 1087 26.90 -8.05 13.65
CA ARG A 1087 28.08 -7.17 13.75
C ARG A 1087 27.80 -5.84 14.46
N LEU A 1088 26.57 -5.34 14.39
CA LEU A 1088 26.18 -4.00 14.85
C LEU A 1088 25.03 -4.11 15.87
N PRO A 1089 25.33 -4.50 17.13
CA PRO A 1089 24.32 -4.87 18.12
C PRO A 1089 23.33 -3.75 18.46
N SER A 1090 23.76 -2.49 18.41
CA SER A 1090 22.93 -1.31 18.71
C SER A 1090 21.88 -1.01 17.64
N ILE A 1091 22.02 -1.53 16.42
CA ILE A 1091 21.15 -1.19 15.29
C ILE A 1091 19.84 -1.96 15.38
N ILE A 1092 18.74 -1.20 15.38
CA ILE A 1092 17.34 -1.67 15.43
C ILE A 1092 16.68 -1.53 14.06
N LYS A 1093 17.14 -0.60 13.21
CA LYS A 1093 16.62 -0.37 11.85
C LYS A 1093 17.72 -0.44 10.79
N LEU A 1094 17.46 -1.18 9.71
CA LEU A 1094 18.35 -1.30 8.55
C LEU A 1094 17.54 -1.01 7.27
N ASN A 1095 17.99 -0.06 6.46
CA ASN A 1095 17.31 0.38 5.23
C ASN A 1095 15.82 0.75 5.44
N GLY A 1096 15.48 1.28 6.62
CA GLY A 1096 14.11 1.64 7.02
C GLY A 1096 13.28 0.48 7.61
N SER A 1097 13.69 -0.78 7.41
CA SER A 1097 13.05 -1.95 8.02
C SER A 1097 13.48 -2.12 9.48
N VAL A 1098 12.56 -2.51 10.36
CA VAL A 1098 12.86 -2.91 11.75
C VAL A 1098 13.41 -4.33 11.75
N ILE A 1099 14.54 -4.55 12.41
CA ILE A 1099 15.13 -5.88 12.62
C ILE A 1099 14.38 -6.53 13.79
N THR A 1100 13.69 -7.64 13.54
CA THR A 1100 13.03 -8.40 14.61
C THR A 1100 14.05 -9.19 15.45
N ASP A 1101 13.68 -9.53 16.69
CA ASP A 1101 14.56 -10.32 17.56
C ASP A 1101 14.89 -11.71 16.98
N GLY A 1102 13.94 -12.32 16.26
CA GLY A 1102 14.17 -13.58 15.53
C GLY A 1102 15.18 -13.43 14.40
N GLU A 1103 15.06 -12.41 13.55
CA GLU A 1103 16.05 -12.14 12.49
C GLU A 1103 17.44 -11.82 13.05
N ARG A 1104 17.51 -11.15 14.21
CA ARG A 1104 18.78 -10.93 14.93
C ARG A 1104 19.35 -12.25 15.46
N GLU A 1105 18.54 -13.07 16.09
CA GLU A 1105 18.97 -14.36 16.65
C GLU A 1105 19.44 -15.32 15.55
N ASP A 1106 18.71 -15.41 14.44
CA ASP A 1106 19.14 -16.19 13.27
C ASP A 1106 20.42 -15.64 12.64
N SER A 1107 20.57 -14.31 12.54
CA SER A 1107 21.81 -13.68 12.06
C SER A 1107 22.99 -13.94 13.00
N GLU A 1108 22.80 -13.91 14.32
CA GLU A 1108 23.85 -14.18 15.30
C GLU A 1108 24.21 -15.68 15.35
N ARG A 1109 23.23 -16.57 15.21
CA ARG A 1109 23.47 -18.02 15.05
C ARG A 1109 24.16 -18.36 13.73
N PHE A 1110 23.81 -17.69 12.63
CA PHE A 1110 24.49 -17.84 11.35
C PHE A 1110 25.95 -17.37 11.44
N PHE A 1111 26.22 -16.27 12.15
CA PHE A 1111 27.59 -15.79 12.39
C PHE A 1111 28.43 -16.82 13.17
N ILE A 1112 27.86 -17.46 14.20
CA ILE A 1112 28.52 -18.58 14.90
C ILE A 1112 28.78 -19.75 13.94
N ARG A 1113 27.78 -20.16 13.14
CA ARG A 1113 27.92 -21.28 12.19
C ARG A 1113 28.90 -21.01 11.05
N TYR A 1114 29.10 -19.75 10.65
CA TYR A 1114 30.09 -19.41 9.62
C TYR A 1114 31.53 -19.59 10.12
N TYR A 1115 31.84 -19.16 11.36
CA TYR A 1115 33.20 -19.22 11.91
C TYR A 1115 33.53 -20.52 12.65
N LEU A 1116 32.60 -21.49 12.67
CA LEU A 1116 32.73 -22.75 13.42
C LEU A 1116 33.85 -23.67 12.89
N ASP A 1117 34.16 -23.58 11.59
CA ASP A 1117 35.20 -24.37 10.89
C ASP A 1117 36.52 -23.59 10.64
N PHE A 1118 36.61 -22.33 11.09
CA PHE A 1118 37.80 -21.48 10.87
C PHE A 1118 38.88 -21.73 11.94
N PRO A 1119 40.18 -21.60 11.60
CA PRO A 1119 41.25 -21.72 12.59
C PRO A 1119 41.16 -20.59 13.63
N PRO A 1120 41.54 -20.81 14.91
CA PRO A 1120 41.31 -19.83 15.99
C PRO A 1120 41.91 -18.44 15.76
N GLU A 1121 42.94 -18.35 14.93
CA GLU A 1121 43.65 -17.11 14.57
C GLU A 1121 42.86 -16.22 13.58
N GLU A 1122 41.89 -16.80 12.84
CA GLU A 1122 41.02 -16.10 11.87
C GLU A 1122 39.62 -15.78 12.44
N VAL A 1123 39.33 -16.19 13.68
CA VAL A 1123 38.01 -16.07 14.31
C VAL A 1123 37.84 -14.69 14.97
N PRO A 1124 36.84 -13.86 14.57
CA PRO A 1124 36.66 -12.53 15.15
C PRO A 1124 36.21 -12.57 16.62
N PHE A 1125 36.64 -11.60 17.44
CA PHE A 1125 36.26 -11.52 18.86
C PHE A 1125 34.73 -11.64 19.13
N ARG A 1126 33.90 -11.06 18.25
CA ARG A 1126 32.43 -11.15 18.31
C ARG A 1126 31.90 -12.60 18.30
N TYR A 1127 32.61 -13.55 17.69
CA TYR A 1127 32.26 -14.97 17.76
C TYR A 1127 32.30 -15.49 19.21
N HIS A 1128 33.33 -15.12 19.98
CA HIS A 1128 33.44 -15.56 21.38
C HIS A 1128 32.35 -14.94 22.27
N GLU A 1129 31.97 -13.68 22.04
CA GLU A 1129 30.81 -13.07 22.69
C GLU A 1129 29.51 -13.83 22.37
N LEU A 1130 29.27 -14.14 21.09
CA LEU A 1130 28.06 -14.81 20.65
C LEU A 1130 28.00 -16.29 21.09
N VAL A 1131 29.13 -16.99 21.11
CA VAL A 1131 29.24 -18.35 21.70
C VAL A 1131 29.07 -18.32 23.22
N THR A 1132 29.43 -17.23 23.90
CA THR A 1132 29.13 -17.04 25.33
C THR A 1132 27.63 -16.78 25.56
N LYS A 1133 26.97 -16.07 24.63
CA LYS A 1133 25.52 -15.76 24.69
C LYS A 1133 24.62 -16.95 24.33
N TYR A 1134 24.99 -17.74 23.32
CA TYR A 1134 24.14 -18.80 22.73
C TYR A 1134 24.68 -20.23 22.92
N GLY A 1135 25.87 -20.39 23.52
CA GLY A 1135 26.60 -21.65 23.53
C GLY A 1135 27.30 -21.94 22.19
N LYS A 1136 28.08 -23.02 22.16
CA LYS A 1136 28.66 -23.54 20.91
C LYS A 1136 27.58 -24.36 20.19
N LEU A 1137 27.00 -23.78 19.14
CA LEU A 1137 25.93 -24.41 18.37
C LEU A 1137 26.39 -25.73 17.72
N GLU A 1138 25.50 -26.72 17.69
CA GLU A 1138 25.74 -27.96 16.94
C GLU A 1138 25.58 -27.75 15.42
N PRO A 1139 26.30 -28.55 14.60
CA PRO A 1139 26.08 -28.63 13.16
C PRO A 1139 24.64 -29.03 12.85
N LEU A 1140 24.01 -28.36 11.88
CA LEU A 1140 22.68 -28.78 11.40
C LEU A 1140 22.81 -30.14 10.68
N ALA A 1141 22.17 -31.15 11.26
CA ALA A 1141 22.15 -32.54 10.80
C ALA A 1141 23.54 -33.20 10.69
N VAL A 1142 24.03 -33.73 11.82
CA VAL A 1142 25.01 -34.84 11.79
C VAL A 1142 24.29 -36.10 11.32
N VAL A 1143 24.06 -36.22 10.00
CA VAL A 1143 23.64 -37.47 9.38
C VAL A 1143 24.86 -38.38 9.33
N ASP A 1144 25.05 -39.20 10.37
CA ASP A 1144 26.15 -40.16 10.42
C ASP A 1144 25.85 -41.34 9.48
N LEU A 1145 26.18 -41.16 8.20
CA LEU A 1145 26.01 -42.16 7.13
C LEU A 1145 26.96 -43.37 7.28
N ARG A 1146 27.66 -43.54 8.41
CA ARG A 1146 28.36 -44.79 8.72
C ARG A 1146 27.31 -45.87 9.04
N PRO A 1147 27.31 -47.02 8.33
CA PRO A 1147 26.33 -48.07 8.61
C PRO A 1147 26.45 -48.54 10.06
N ARG A 1148 25.33 -48.52 10.79
CA ARG A 1148 25.21 -48.94 12.19
C ARG A 1148 25.72 -50.38 12.31
N SER A 1149 26.91 -50.56 12.87
CA SER A 1149 27.59 -51.87 12.88
C SER A 1149 27.06 -52.82 13.95
N SER A 1150 26.37 -52.28 14.95
CA SER A 1150 25.75 -53.01 16.06
C SER A 1150 24.48 -52.34 16.55
N ALA A 1151 23.56 -53.14 17.09
CA ALA A 1151 22.37 -52.71 17.81
C ALA A 1151 22.28 -53.38 19.20
N LYS A 1152 21.54 -52.77 20.13
CA LYS A 1152 21.16 -53.28 21.45
C LYS A 1152 19.71 -53.78 21.39
N VAL A 1153 19.49 -55.06 21.70
CA VAL A 1153 18.19 -55.72 21.49
C VAL A 1153 17.81 -56.60 22.69
N GLU A 1154 16.53 -56.70 22.99
CA GLU A 1154 16.01 -57.53 24.08
C GLU A 1154 15.75 -58.96 23.61
N VAL A 1155 16.41 -59.95 24.21
CA VAL A 1155 16.18 -61.37 23.93
C VAL A 1155 15.26 -61.95 24.99
N HIS A 1156 14.06 -62.32 24.57
CA HIS A 1156 13.05 -63.01 25.37
C HIS A 1156 13.20 -64.53 25.21
N PHE A 1157 13.37 -65.24 26.32
CA PHE A 1157 13.38 -66.70 26.37
C PHE A 1157 12.64 -67.20 27.62
N LYS A 1158 11.40 -67.66 27.43
CA LYS A 1158 10.44 -67.90 28.53
C LYS A 1158 10.32 -66.64 29.40
N ASP A 1159 10.42 -66.78 30.72
CA ASP A 1159 10.34 -65.70 31.70
C ASP A 1159 11.64 -64.87 31.83
N LYS A 1160 12.68 -65.19 31.04
CA LYS A 1160 13.94 -64.41 30.99
C LYS A 1160 13.90 -63.38 29.87
N VAL A 1161 14.40 -62.18 30.18
CA VAL A 1161 14.74 -61.14 29.21
C VAL A 1161 16.18 -60.72 29.46
N GLU A 1162 17.02 -60.71 28.42
CA GLU A 1162 18.41 -60.23 28.50
C GLU A 1162 18.69 -59.25 27.34
N GLU A 1163 19.14 -58.05 27.66
CA GLU A 1163 19.61 -57.07 26.68
C GLU A 1163 20.99 -57.50 26.17
N ILE A 1164 21.15 -57.64 24.85
CA ILE A 1164 22.44 -57.97 24.22
C ILE A 1164 22.80 -56.98 23.12
N SER A 1165 24.10 -56.78 22.90
CA SER A 1165 24.58 -56.14 21.69
C SER A 1165 24.82 -57.18 20.60
N ILE A 1166 24.11 -57.02 19.47
CA ILE A 1166 24.29 -57.79 18.25
C ILE A 1166 25.04 -56.96 17.22
N ARG A 1167 25.79 -57.61 16.32
CA ARG A 1167 26.40 -56.93 15.16
C ARG A 1167 25.50 -57.13 13.95
N LEU A 1168 25.26 -56.08 13.15
CA LEU A 1168 24.31 -56.14 12.02
C LEU A 1168 24.93 -56.69 10.72
N ASP A 1169 26.25 -56.92 10.72
CA ASP A 1169 26.98 -57.59 9.64
C ASP A 1169 26.80 -59.13 9.65
N GLN A 1170 26.49 -59.72 10.80
CA GLN A 1170 26.44 -61.18 10.96
C GLN A 1170 25.18 -61.81 10.37
N THR A 1171 25.22 -63.13 10.16
CA THR A 1171 24.09 -63.94 9.69
C THR A 1171 23.18 -64.43 10.83
N VAL A 1172 21.96 -64.83 10.49
CA VAL A 1172 21.04 -65.50 11.43
C VAL A 1172 21.66 -66.76 12.07
N ALA A 1173 22.52 -67.49 11.35
CA ALA A 1173 23.27 -68.62 11.91
C ALA A 1173 24.26 -68.20 13.02
N GLU A 1174 24.95 -67.08 12.81
CA GLU A 1174 25.91 -66.52 13.76
C GLU A 1174 25.20 -65.89 14.97
N LEU A 1175 24.06 -65.23 14.76
CA LEU A 1175 23.19 -64.80 15.85
C LEU A 1175 22.72 -65.98 16.69
N LYS A 1176 22.20 -67.06 16.09
CA LYS A 1176 21.83 -68.28 16.84
C LYS A 1176 23.03 -68.87 17.60
N LYS A 1177 24.25 -68.78 17.06
CA LYS A 1177 25.50 -69.19 17.73
C LYS A 1177 25.88 -68.26 18.90
N GLN A 1178 25.61 -66.95 18.82
CA GLN A 1178 25.76 -65.98 19.91
C GLN A 1178 24.70 -66.22 21.01
N LEU A 1179 23.45 -66.48 20.63
CA LEU A 1179 22.34 -66.75 21.55
C LEU A 1179 22.52 -68.09 22.31
N LYS A 1180 23.26 -69.06 21.77
CA LYS A 1180 23.56 -70.34 22.45
C LYS A 1180 24.17 -70.18 23.84
N THR A 1181 24.99 -69.16 24.07
CA THR A 1181 25.56 -68.90 25.41
C THR A 1181 24.59 -68.21 26.36
N VAL A 1182 23.55 -67.56 25.84
CA VAL A 1182 22.50 -66.84 26.60
C VAL A 1182 21.36 -67.78 27.00
N VAL A 1183 20.75 -68.48 26.03
CA VAL A 1183 19.56 -69.33 26.26
C VAL A 1183 19.89 -70.81 26.52
N HIS A 1184 21.18 -71.18 26.52
CA HIS A 1184 21.70 -72.55 26.74
C HIS A 1184 21.13 -73.66 25.81
N LEU A 1185 20.50 -73.30 24.68
CA LEU A 1185 19.96 -74.23 23.68
C LEU A 1185 21.00 -74.63 22.62
N SER A 1186 20.75 -75.75 21.93
CA SER A 1186 21.46 -76.07 20.67
C SER A 1186 20.94 -75.20 19.54
N THR A 1187 21.82 -74.69 18.67
CA THR A 1187 21.47 -73.88 17.49
C THR A 1187 20.54 -74.60 16.51
N SER A 1188 20.61 -75.94 16.46
CA SER A 1188 19.69 -76.79 15.69
C SER A 1188 18.24 -76.69 16.19
N ASN A 1189 18.06 -76.49 17.50
CA ASN A 1189 16.80 -76.62 18.23
C ASN A 1189 16.18 -75.25 18.60
N MET A 1190 16.70 -74.14 18.07
CA MET A 1190 16.11 -72.81 18.22
C MET A 1190 15.17 -72.51 17.05
N LEU A 1191 13.95 -72.08 17.38
CA LEU A 1191 13.25 -71.08 16.59
C LEU A 1191 13.67 -69.70 17.10
N LEU A 1192 13.71 -68.72 16.20
CA LEU A 1192 14.08 -67.35 16.50
C LEU A 1192 13.13 -66.46 15.74
N TYR A 1193 12.40 -65.62 16.46
CA TYR A 1193 11.48 -64.65 15.90
C TYR A 1193 11.99 -63.24 16.17
N TYR A 1194 11.83 -62.36 15.20
CA TYR A 1194 12.11 -60.93 15.29
C TYR A 1194 10.78 -60.16 15.42
N PHE A 1195 10.76 -59.16 16.29
CA PHE A 1195 9.63 -58.25 16.48
C PHE A 1195 10.14 -56.81 16.45
N ASP A 1196 9.73 -56.10 15.39
CA ASP A 1196 9.92 -54.68 15.15
C ASP A 1196 9.05 -53.87 16.12
N HIS A 1197 9.61 -52.86 16.80
CA HIS A 1197 8.84 -52.08 17.78
C HIS A 1197 7.83 -51.11 17.12
N GLU A 1198 8.09 -50.61 15.91
CA GLU A 1198 7.30 -49.55 15.26
C GLU A 1198 6.19 -50.09 14.35
N VAL A 1199 6.30 -51.35 13.89
CA VAL A 1199 5.40 -51.94 12.89
C VAL A 1199 4.38 -52.92 13.53
N PRO A 1200 3.05 -52.75 13.31
CA PRO A 1200 2.01 -53.54 14.00
C PRO A 1200 1.79 -54.96 13.44
N PHE A 1201 2.74 -55.51 12.67
CA PHE A 1201 2.68 -56.88 12.15
C PHE A 1201 3.33 -57.86 13.15
N GLY A 1202 2.80 -59.07 13.23
CA GLY A 1202 3.26 -60.09 14.19
C GLY A 1202 4.69 -60.60 13.93
N PRO A 1203 5.30 -61.28 14.91
CA PRO A 1203 6.71 -61.66 14.90
C PRO A 1203 7.15 -62.50 13.68
N GLU A 1204 8.18 -62.06 12.95
CA GLU A 1204 8.74 -62.76 11.78
C GLU A 1204 9.69 -63.90 12.23
N GLU A 1205 9.42 -65.14 11.81
CA GLU A 1205 10.35 -66.26 12.05
C GLU A 1205 11.60 -66.17 11.15
N MET A 1206 12.78 -66.06 11.76
CA MET A 1206 14.08 -66.01 11.09
C MET A 1206 14.51 -67.39 10.57
N LYS A 1207 13.80 -67.88 9.56
CA LYS A 1207 13.97 -69.20 8.91
C LYS A 1207 15.32 -69.34 8.20
N TYR A 1208 15.74 -68.30 7.49
CA TYR A 1208 16.91 -68.35 6.60
C TYR A 1208 18.21 -68.07 7.34
N ASN A 1209 18.88 -69.13 7.79
CA ASN A 1209 20.14 -69.08 8.54
C ASN A 1209 21.27 -68.29 7.83
N SER A 1210 21.26 -68.19 6.49
CA SER A 1210 22.25 -67.44 5.70
C SER A 1210 21.90 -65.96 5.46
N ARG A 1211 20.68 -65.50 5.81
CA ARG A 1211 20.28 -64.10 5.67
C ARG A 1211 21.02 -63.25 6.71
N ALA A 1212 21.51 -62.08 6.30
CA ALA A 1212 22.26 -61.16 7.16
C ALA A 1212 21.33 -60.24 7.96
N LEU A 1213 21.71 -59.88 9.20
CA LEU A 1213 20.82 -59.18 10.13
C LEU A 1213 20.39 -57.79 9.65
N HIS A 1214 21.27 -57.02 9.00
CA HIS A 1214 20.90 -55.71 8.42
C HIS A 1214 19.74 -55.78 7.40
N SER A 1215 19.46 -56.94 6.80
CA SER A 1215 18.32 -57.12 5.88
C SER A 1215 16.96 -57.29 6.59
N TYR A 1216 16.90 -57.08 7.91
CA TYR A 1216 15.68 -57.07 8.73
C TYR A 1216 15.40 -55.69 9.37
N GLY A 1217 16.21 -54.65 9.09
CA GLY A 1217 15.95 -53.27 9.56
C GLY A 1217 16.25 -52.97 11.05
N ILE A 1218 16.72 -53.97 11.81
CA ILE A 1218 16.83 -53.98 13.28
C ILE A 1218 17.47 -52.72 13.87
N GLN A 1219 16.79 -52.13 14.86
CA GLN A 1219 17.13 -50.93 15.60
C GLN A 1219 17.53 -51.23 17.06
N ASP A 1220 17.85 -50.18 17.84
CA ASP A 1220 18.08 -50.28 19.28
C ASP A 1220 16.73 -50.35 20.03
N GLY A 1221 16.50 -51.41 20.80
CA GLY A 1221 15.26 -51.65 21.57
C GLY A 1221 14.31 -52.72 20.99
N ASP A 1222 14.61 -53.24 19.80
CA ASP A 1222 13.84 -54.33 19.17
C ASP A 1222 13.94 -55.65 19.93
N LYS A 1223 12.97 -56.55 19.68
CA LYS A 1223 12.76 -57.74 20.51
C LYS A 1223 12.92 -59.03 19.71
N PHE A 1224 13.67 -59.97 20.28
CA PHE A 1224 13.88 -61.30 19.73
C PHE A 1224 13.28 -62.35 20.66
N PHE A 1225 12.33 -63.14 20.16
CA PHE A 1225 11.77 -64.26 20.91
C PHE A 1225 12.47 -65.56 20.47
N VAL A 1226 13.04 -66.27 21.44
CA VAL A 1226 13.65 -67.58 21.22
C VAL A 1226 12.72 -68.65 21.74
N GLU A 1227 12.43 -69.66 20.92
CA GLU A 1227 11.64 -70.81 21.33
C GLU A 1227 12.39 -72.13 21.09
N PRO A 1228 12.25 -73.13 21.97
CA PRO A 1228 12.76 -74.45 21.72
C PRO A 1228 11.87 -75.16 20.70
N LYS A 1229 12.44 -75.67 19.61
CA LYS A 1229 11.74 -76.59 18.71
C LYS A 1229 11.23 -77.79 19.50
N SER A 1230 9.92 -78.02 19.47
CA SER A 1230 9.33 -79.30 19.85
C SER A 1230 9.90 -80.44 18.98
N LYS A 1231 9.86 -81.65 19.53
CA LYS A 1231 10.11 -82.89 18.79
C LYS A 1231 8.81 -83.44 18.22
#